data_AF-A0A133PUK8-F1
#
_entry.id   AF-A0A133PUK8-F1
#
_cell.length_a   1.000
_cell.length_b   1.000
_cell.length_c   1.000
_cell.angle_alpha   90.00
_cell.angle_beta   90.00
_cell.angle_gamma   90.00
#
_symmetry.space_group_name_H-M   'P 1'
#
loop_
_entity.id
_entity.type
_entity.pdbx_description
1 polymer ?
#
loop_
_entity_poly.entity_id
_entity_poly.type
_entity_poly.pdbx_seq_one_letter_code
_entity_poly.pdbx_strand_id
1 'polypeptide(L)'
;FAGDWKDIAHRIIATDRTMGTDPYGKPTWEYRFDGSIDDMAESIRTQLSLEVEQRFDRKLYETGIPMTEEERQKEAEKQLRKLGITVNLPKEDPKVHKEAENAYNLMPDSIRKQLPKLYSTEKELIGDKVAYARYFFPMGAYTAYLLEYDPKSRIGFGAVTMGYGWELGNMSLDEMEGVKVRGLGIERDLYFSPKKLHEIAELEEIVRGQYTKEPVIEEIKEKAEPAVQAQPTEENLSIEEPKEEVQVDKISEQTVHVQEANSTFAESVPIGVPVLSLHRQYEQEVREIRTDVEAPREMNGQTVYFDDDHHPVMDGLDERQETEQPSLFAPEEYNLWTQEVTRVNSEIKETPNPQIQSFKEQKQTGNKGRNENKEKQPTAATQHRTKGRSSKKTSSQSYREPSLFDFMNEAEEGKAQPIAEVKKEFDASPRPFLSLPDSHLRDGSIVVQKGQVGFLSDLKRHPTFNPMDLPYAQLSRLKSYIEIRECYHRLYDYEAENHAEDREDRSRLNHLYDDYVARWGYFNQKANTDIIKMDATGVEMLFLERSENGRYIKADIFNHPTAFSTTELTVAADPMEALGASLNKYGTVELDYMSSLLPDMEESDIISSLEGRIYFNPEENAYEVADKFISGNVIEKAERIESWLLDHPDHEEANQSLAALRAATPTPIPFADLDFNLGERWIPPKVYGRFASEFFGTDISVSYHSNMDEYSIICDRKNANIWHKYAVQGEFRRYDGINLLKHALHNTIPDINKSKEVRDKVTGETKTIKVRDGHAIQMANAKIEEIRQSFVDWLGRTPDTFKQQLSDRYNRLFNCFVRPNFDGTHQTFPDLDLRRLGIADLYKSQKDAVWMLKTNGGGICDHEVGAGKTLIMCTAAYEMKRLGLANKPMIIGLKANVFDIADTFRKAYPNARILYPGKNDFNKQNRQRIFNDIKNNDWDCIILTHEQFGMIPQALEVQKAILQKEKDSVEENLEVLRMQGADISRA
;
A
#
# COMPACT_ATOMS: atom_id res chain seq x y z
N PHE A 1 -12.70 -24.72 -28.53
CA PHE A 1 -11.98 -26.02 -28.60
C PHE A 1 -12.01 -26.59 -30.01
N ALA A 2 -10.93 -27.22 -30.46
CA ALA A 2 -10.89 -28.03 -31.68
C ALA A 2 -11.17 -29.51 -31.38
N GLY A 3 -11.72 -30.26 -32.34
CA GLY A 3 -12.22 -31.63 -32.17
C GLY A 3 -13.66 -31.81 -32.67
N ASP A 4 -14.19 -33.04 -32.66
CA ASP A 4 -15.62 -33.30 -32.92
C ASP A 4 -16.47 -32.89 -31.71
N TRP A 5 -17.75 -32.58 -31.91
CA TRP A 5 -18.62 -32.00 -30.89
C TRP A 5 -18.80 -32.95 -29.69
N LYS A 6 -18.90 -34.26 -29.96
CA LYS A 6 -19.04 -35.31 -28.93
C LYS A 6 -17.87 -35.35 -27.95
N ASP A 7 -16.66 -35.06 -28.43
CA ASP A 7 -15.43 -35.13 -27.63
C ASP A 7 -15.24 -33.90 -26.73
N ILE A 8 -15.97 -32.81 -27.00
CA ILE A 8 -15.80 -31.52 -26.31
C ILE A 8 -17.05 -31.01 -25.59
N ALA A 9 -18.26 -31.46 -25.94
CA ALA A 9 -19.51 -31.03 -25.32
C ALA A 9 -19.51 -31.26 -23.79
N HIS A 10 -18.89 -32.35 -23.32
CA HIS A 10 -18.72 -32.63 -21.89
C HIS A 10 -17.73 -31.66 -21.17
N ARG A 11 -17.23 -30.63 -21.84
CA ARG A 11 -16.33 -29.58 -21.31
C ARG A 11 -16.76 -28.15 -21.67
N ILE A 12 -17.95 -27.97 -22.25
CA ILE A 12 -18.42 -26.66 -22.77
C ILE A 12 -19.89 -26.48 -22.41
N ILE A 13 -20.23 -25.32 -21.85
CA ILE A 13 -21.62 -24.92 -21.56
C ILE A 13 -22.26 -24.37 -22.85
N ALA A 14 -22.65 -25.29 -23.74
CA ALA A 14 -23.35 -24.99 -24.99
C ALA A 14 -24.14 -26.22 -25.46
N THR A 15 -25.29 -26.00 -26.08
CA THR A 15 -26.12 -27.04 -26.70
C THR A 15 -25.70 -27.34 -28.14
N ASP A 16 -25.16 -26.33 -28.85
CA ASP A 16 -24.69 -26.44 -30.24
C ASP A 16 -23.49 -25.52 -30.52
N ARG A 17 -22.80 -25.74 -31.66
CA ARG A 17 -21.74 -24.86 -32.18
C ARG A 17 -21.81 -24.69 -33.70
N THR A 18 -21.57 -23.47 -34.16
CA THR A 18 -21.50 -23.12 -35.59
C THR A 18 -20.14 -22.53 -35.94
N MET A 19 -19.63 -22.76 -37.14
CA MET A 19 -18.41 -22.07 -37.60
C MET A 19 -18.81 -20.70 -38.16
N GLY A 20 -18.46 -19.65 -37.44
CA GLY A 20 -18.60 -18.24 -37.85
C GLY A 20 -17.24 -17.62 -38.16
N THR A 21 -17.18 -16.29 -38.06
CA THR A 21 -15.94 -15.50 -38.21
C THR A 21 -15.80 -14.51 -37.07
N ASP A 22 -14.58 -14.33 -36.56
CA ASP A 22 -14.26 -13.31 -35.57
C ASP A 22 -14.36 -11.88 -36.15
N PRO A 23 -14.27 -10.81 -35.32
CA PRO A 23 -14.28 -9.42 -35.80
C PRO A 23 -13.18 -9.05 -36.81
N TYR A 24 -12.20 -9.93 -37.01
CA TYR A 24 -11.07 -9.77 -37.94
C TYR A 24 -11.20 -10.69 -39.18
N GLY A 25 -12.33 -11.40 -39.34
CA GLY A 25 -12.65 -12.26 -40.49
C GLY A 25 -12.05 -13.67 -40.44
N LYS A 26 -11.46 -14.11 -39.32
CA LYS A 26 -10.86 -15.46 -39.18
C LYS A 26 -11.91 -16.48 -38.73
N PRO A 27 -11.88 -17.73 -39.25
CA PRO A 27 -12.85 -18.78 -38.86
C PRO A 27 -12.80 -19.07 -37.35
N THR A 28 -13.95 -18.98 -36.68
CA THR A 28 -14.08 -19.16 -35.23
C THR A 28 -15.36 -19.94 -34.90
N TRP A 29 -15.30 -20.79 -33.87
CA TRP A 29 -16.48 -21.50 -33.37
C TRP A 29 -17.35 -20.57 -32.52
N GLU A 30 -18.52 -20.21 -33.05
CA GLU A 30 -19.64 -19.69 -32.25
C GLU A 30 -20.25 -20.84 -31.44
N TYR A 31 -20.50 -20.61 -30.16
CA TYR A 31 -21.18 -21.55 -29.27
C TYR A 31 -22.55 -20.99 -28.89
N ARG A 32 -23.58 -21.84 -28.89
CA ARG A 32 -24.96 -21.46 -28.54
C ARG A 32 -25.48 -22.35 -27.43
N PHE A 33 -26.22 -21.77 -26.49
CA PHE A 33 -26.93 -22.48 -25.45
C PHE A 33 -28.43 -22.20 -25.64
N ASP A 34 -29.22 -23.26 -25.84
CA ASP A 34 -30.65 -23.20 -26.10
C ASP A 34 -31.41 -23.57 -24.83
N GLY A 35 -31.76 -22.56 -24.04
CA GLY A 35 -32.32 -22.67 -22.70
C GLY A 35 -32.36 -21.31 -22.00
N SER A 36 -32.91 -21.27 -20.78
CA SER A 36 -32.89 -20.07 -19.93
C SER A 36 -31.55 -19.86 -19.22
N ILE A 37 -31.39 -18.72 -18.54
CA ILE A 37 -30.23 -18.45 -17.69
C ILE A 37 -30.18 -19.43 -16.50
N ASP A 38 -31.32 -19.85 -15.97
CA ASP A 38 -31.41 -20.83 -14.90
C ASP A 38 -30.95 -22.23 -15.38
N ASP A 39 -31.36 -22.65 -16.58
CA ASP A 39 -30.89 -23.90 -17.21
C ASP A 39 -29.36 -23.88 -17.43
N MET A 40 -28.82 -22.72 -17.84
CA MET A 40 -27.38 -22.53 -18.01
C MET A 40 -26.63 -22.59 -16.67
N ALA A 41 -27.17 -21.95 -15.62
CA ALA A 41 -26.60 -21.97 -14.28
C ALA A 41 -26.65 -23.38 -13.64
N GLU A 42 -27.71 -24.16 -13.87
CA GLU A 42 -27.81 -25.54 -13.41
C GLU A 42 -26.89 -26.48 -14.20
N SER A 43 -26.71 -26.25 -15.50
CA SER A 43 -25.68 -26.92 -16.32
C SER A 43 -24.27 -26.66 -15.79
N ILE A 44 -23.92 -25.39 -15.54
CA ILE A 44 -22.65 -24.97 -14.92
C ILE A 44 -22.44 -25.65 -13.56
N ARG A 45 -23.44 -25.58 -12.67
CA ARG A 45 -23.40 -26.20 -11.34
C ARG A 45 -23.15 -27.71 -11.42
N THR A 46 -23.85 -28.40 -12.31
CA THR A 46 -23.74 -29.86 -12.48
C THR A 46 -22.35 -30.25 -12.97
N GLN A 47 -21.83 -29.53 -13.96
CA GLN A 47 -20.54 -29.82 -14.58
C GLN A 47 -19.35 -29.48 -13.67
N LEU A 48 -19.41 -28.35 -12.96
CA LEU A 48 -18.42 -28.01 -11.93
C LEU A 48 -18.43 -29.02 -10.78
N SER A 49 -19.60 -29.47 -10.33
CA SER A 49 -19.70 -30.48 -9.26
C SER A 49 -19.02 -31.80 -9.68
N LEU A 50 -19.25 -32.25 -10.92
CA LEU A 50 -18.61 -33.44 -11.48
C LEU A 50 -17.09 -33.29 -11.63
N GLU A 51 -16.59 -32.16 -12.12
CA GLU A 51 -15.13 -31.95 -12.23
C GLU A 51 -14.46 -31.81 -10.86
N VAL A 52 -15.11 -31.16 -9.88
CA VAL A 52 -14.62 -31.07 -8.50
C VAL A 52 -14.59 -32.45 -7.85
N GLU A 53 -15.66 -33.26 -7.92
CA GLU A 53 -15.64 -34.62 -7.37
C GLU A 53 -14.58 -35.53 -8.00
N GLN A 54 -14.24 -35.31 -9.29
CA GLN A 54 -13.23 -36.11 -9.99
C GLN A 54 -11.79 -35.62 -9.81
N ARG A 55 -11.55 -34.35 -9.48
CA ARG A 55 -10.21 -33.73 -9.52
C ARG A 55 -9.79 -33.00 -8.25
N PHE A 56 -10.68 -32.78 -7.29
CA PHE A 56 -10.34 -32.08 -6.04
C PHE A 56 -9.53 -32.99 -5.11
N ASP A 57 -8.22 -32.74 -5.04
CA ASP A 57 -7.34 -33.39 -4.05
C ASP A 57 -7.64 -32.84 -2.64
N ARG A 58 -8.61 -33.48 -1.99
CA ARG A 58 -9.04 -33.16 -0.64
C ARG A 58 -7.92 -33.30 0.39
N LYS A 59 -6.95 -34.20 0.18
CA LYS A 59 -5.79 -34.38 1.06
C LYS A 59 -4.83 -33.21 0.94
N LEU A 60 -4.58 -32.73 -0.28
CA LEU A 60 -3.82 -31.50 -0.53
C LEU A 60 -4.48 -30.30 0.16
N TYR A 61 -5.80 -30.17 0.03
CA TYR A 61 -6.55 -29.08 0.67
C TYR A 61 -6.54 -29.13 2.20
N GLU A 62 -6.77 -30.30 2.81
CA GLU A 62 -6.86 -30.45 4.27
C GLU A 62 -5.50 -30.57 4.97
N THR A 63 -4.41 -30.91 4.27
CA THR A 63 -3.09 -31.20 4.88
C THR A 63 -1.87 -30.53 4.22
N GLY A 64 -2.03 -29.91 3.05
CA GLY A 64 -0.91 -29.35 2.28
C GLY A 64 -0.02 -30.39 1.58
N ILE A 65 -0.41 -31.67 1.57
CA ILE A 65 0.35 -32.78 0.97
C ILE A 65 -0.50 -33.45 -0.12
N PRO A 66 -0.05 -33.50 -1.39
CA PRO A 66 -0.82 -34.10 -2.47
C PRO A 66 -0.96 -35.62 -2.35
N MET A 67 -2.06 -36.17 -2.85
CA MET A 67 -2.24 -37.61 -3.04
C MET A 67 -1.32 -38.15 -4.14
N THR A 68 -0.55 -39.16 -3.77
CA THR A 68 0.19 -39.98 -4.73
C THR A 68 -0.77 -40.73 -5.66
N GLU A 69 -0.29 -41.11 -6.85
CA GLU A 69 -1.10 -41.80 -7.85
C GLU A 69 -1.73 -43.10 -7.32
N GLU A 70 -1.00 -43.84 -6.48
CA GLU A 70 -1.52 -45.04 -5.82
C GLU A 70 -2.62 -44.76 -4.77
N GLU A 71 -2.58 -43.61 -4.09
CA GLU A 71 -3.64 -43.21 -3.16
C GLU A 71 -4.91 -42.81 -3.94
N ARG A 72 -4.77 -42.05 -5.02
CA ARG A 72 -5.88 -41.70 -5.92
C ARG A 72 -6.51 -42.94 -6.55
N GLN A 73 -5.70 -43.93 -6.98
CA GLN A 73 -6.22 -45.22 -7.45
C GLN A 73 -6.95 -46.00 -6.35
N LYS A 74 -6.42 -46.08 -5.12
CA LYS A 74 -7.10 -46.74 -3.98
C LYS A 74 -8.40 -46.04 -3.58
N GLU A 75 -8.49 -44.71 -3.66
CA GLU A 75 -9.73 -43.97 -3.42
C GLU A 75 -10.75 -44.19 -4.55
N ALA A 76 -10.30 -44.22 -5.82
CA ALA A 76 -11.16 -44.57 -6.95
C ALA A 76 -11.71 -46.01 -6.86
N GLU A 77 -10.88 -47.00 -6.51
CA GLU A 77 -11.34 -48.38 -6.23
C GLU A 77 -12.36 -48.43 -5.09
N LYS A 78 -12.17 -47.62 -4.04
CA LYS A 78 -13.06 -47.52 -2.87
C LYS A 78 -14.40 -46.85 -3.22
N GLN A 79 -14.41 -45.88 -4.15
CA GLN A 79 -15.62 -45.32 -4.75
C GLN A 79 -16.35 -46.35 -5.65
N LEU A 80 -15.63 -47.04 -6.54
CA LEU A 80 -16.20 -48.06 -7.42
C LEU A 80 -16.78 -49.26 -6.64
N ARG A 81 -16.13 -49.68 -5.55
CA ARG A 81 -16.66 -50.68 -4.62
C ARG A 81 -17.89 -50.21 -3.86
N LYS A 82 -17.99 -48.92 -3.48
CA LYS A 82 -19.21 -48.33 -2.92
C LYS A 82 -20.38 -48.37 -3.92
N LEU A 83 -20.09 -48.24 -5.21
CA LEU A 83 -21.05 -48.32 -6.31
C LEU A 83 -21.32 -49.76 -6.79
N GLY A 84 -20.75 -50.78 -6.12
CA GLY A 84 -21.01 -52.20 -6.38
C GLY A 84 -20.32 -52.79 -7.61
N ILE A 85 -19.35 -52.07 -8.22
CA ILE A 85 -18.68 -52.51 -9.44
C ILE A 85 -17.30 -53.10 -9.11
N THR A 86 -17.08 -54.37 -9.48
CA THR A 86 -15.75 -55.01 -9.44
C THR A 86 -15.12 -55.03 -10.83
N VAL A 87 -13.97 -54.39 -10.99
CA VAL A 87 -13.17 -54.44 -12.22
C VAL A 87 -11.69 -54.68 -11.85
N ASN A 88 -11.05 -55.65 -12.50
CA ASN A 88 -9.60 -55.72 -12.62
C ASN A 88 -9.24 -55.18 -14.01
N LEU A 89 -8.35 -54.19 -14.11
CA LEU A 89 -7.79 -53.71 -15.38
C LEU A 89 -6.26 -53.67 -15.31
N PRO A 90 -5.54 -53.78 -16.44
CA PRO A 90 -4.08 -53.94 -16.44
C PRO A 90 -3.34 -52.64 -16.21
N LYS A 91 -2.06 -52.74 -15.83
CA LYS A 91 -1.11 -51.64 -15.94
C LYS A 91 -0.61 -51.52 -17.39
N GLU A 92 -0.76 -50.35 -17.98
CA GLU A 92 0.11 -49.89 -19.08
C GLU A 92 1.03 -48.80 -18.53
N ASP A 93 2.34 -48.91 -18.80
CA ASP A 93 3.31 -47.89 -18.39
C ASP A 93 3.26 -46.68 -19.34
N PRO A 94 3.28 -45.43 -18.84
CA PRO A 94 3.16 -44.25 -19.68
C PRO A 94 4.40 -44.03 -20.55
N LYS A 95 4.19 -43.92 -21.87
CA LYS A 95 5.22 -43.43 -22.81
C LYS A 95 5.47 -41.94 -22.56
N VAL A 96 6.55 -41.61 -21.85
CA VAL A 96 7.02 -40.23 -21.71
C VAL A 96 7.42 -39.68 -23.10
N HIS A 97 6.78 -38.59 -23.52
CA HIS A 97 7.14 -37.88 -24.75
C HIS A 97 8.47 -37.13 -24.56
N LYS A 98 9.54 -37.64 -25.19
CA LYS A 98 10.90 -37.05 -25.15
C LYS A 98 11.00 -35.61 -25.67
N GLU A 99 9.96 -35.13 -26.37
CA GLU A 99 9.89 -33.76 -26.87
C GLU A 99 9.61 -32.75 -25.74
N ALA A 100 8.85 -33.14 -24.71
CA ALA A 100 8.44 -32.26 -23.62
C ALA A 100 9.62 -31.83 -22.71
N GLU A 101 10.53 -32.76 -22.37
CA GLU A 101 11.74 -32.44 -21.59
C GLU A 101 12.68 -31.45 -22.34
N ASN A 102 12.58 -31.37 -23.67
CA ASN A 102 13.46 -30.56 -24.49
C ASN A 102 13.03 -29.08 -24.55
N ALA A 103 11.77 -28.75 -24.24
CA ALA A 103 11.27 -27.38 -24.16
C ALA A 103 11.78 -26.63 -22.93
N TYR A 104 11.90 -27.32 -21.79
CA TYR A 104 12.46 -26.77 -20.55
C TYR A 104 14.00 -26.68 -20.54
N ASN A 105 14.68 -27.27 -21.52
CA ASN A 105 16.10 -27.00 -21.75
C ASN A 105 16.26 -25.69 -22.53
N LEU A 106 16.45 -24.58 -21.79
CA LEU A 106 16.53 -23.24 -22.38
C LEU A 106 17.84 -23.00 -23.15
N MET A 107 18.91 -23.79 -22.91
CA MET A 107 20.23 -23.57 -23.54
C MET A 107 20.91 -24.88 -23.99
N PRO A 108 20.38 -25.53 -25.06
CA PRO A 108 20.99 -26.73 -25.63
C PRO A 108 22.31 -26.41 -26.35
N ASP A 109 23.23 -27.39 -26.36
CA ASP A 109 24.55 -27.29 -26.98
C ASP A 109 24.55 -27.04 -28.51
N SER A 110 23.39 -27.10 -29.17
CA SER A 110 23.21 -26.66 -30.56
C SER A 110 23.19 -25.13 -30.68
N ILE A 111 22.40 -24.46 -29.85
CA ILE A 111 22.23 -23.00 -29.82
C ILE A 111 23.47 -22.33 -29.20
N ARG A 112 23.99 -22.92 -28.11
CA ARG A 112 25.19 -22.44 -27.39
C ARG A 112 26.44 -22.29 -28.28
N LYS A 113 26.51 -23.00 -29.41
CA LYS A 113 27.64 -22.96 -30.36
C LYS A 113 27.46 -21.94 -31.49
N GLN A 114 26.27 -21.38 -31.63
CA GLN A 114 25.92 -20.40 -32.69
C GLN A 114 25.87 -18.97 -32.16
N LEU A 115 25.63 -18.79 -30.86
CA LEU A 115 25.51 -17.48 -30.21
C LEU A 115 26.83 -16.67 -30.24
N PRO A 116 26.77 -15.38 -30.63
CA PRO A 116 27.86 -14.44 -30.42
C PRO A 116 28.05 -14.14 -28.92
N LYS A 117 29.23 -13.59 -28.58
CA LYS A 117 29.55 -13.17 -27.20
C LYS A 117 28.78 -11.89 -26.85
N LEU A 118 28.49 -11.71 -25.57
CA LEU A 118 28.04 -10.43 -25.02
C LEU A 118 28.87 -9.24 -25.54
N TYR A 119 28.17 -8.21 -26.00
CA TYR A 119 28.64 -6.96 -26.60
C TYR A 119 29.42 -7.08 -27.91
N SER A 120 29.43 -8.25 -28.59
CA SER A 120 30.18 -8.40 -29.85
C SER A 120 29.44 -7.89 -31.09
N THR A 121 28.11 -7.75 -31.02
CA THR A 121 27.26 -7.11 -32.05
C THR A 121 26.95 -5.64 -31.74
N GLU A 122 27.59 -5.02 -30.75
CA GLU A 122 27.25 -3.67 -30.25
C GLU A 122 27.28 -2.57 -31.34
N LYS A 123 28.06 -2.77 -32.41
CA LYS A 123 28.19 -1.84 -33.55
C LYS A 123 27.25 -2.14 -34.73
N GLU A 124 26.37 -3.15 -34.61
CA GLU A 124 25.40 -3.53 -35.63
C GLU A 124 24.04 -2.87 -35.36
N LEU A 125 23.33 -2.47 -36.42
CA LEU A 125 21.97 -1.92 -36.33
C LEU A 125 21.02 -2.95 -35.69
N ILE A 126 20.12 -2.48 -34.83
CA ILE A 126 19.28 -3.36 -33.99
C ILE A 126 18.46 -4.37 -34.82
N GLY A 127 17.95 -3.98 -35.98
CA GLY A 127 17.18 -4.86 -36.86
C GLY A 127 18.02 -5.83 -37.70
N ASP A 128 19.33 -5.63 -37.81
CA ASP A 128 20.25 -6.58 -38.47
C ASP A 128 20.74 -7.70 -37.55
N LYS A 129 20.63 -7.51 -36.23
CA LYS A 129 20.97 -8.53 -35.24
C LYS A 129 20.09 -9.77 -35.40
N VAL A 130 20.63 -10.93 -35.03
CA VAL A 130 19.96 -12.23 -35.14
C VAL A 130 19.46 -12.69 -33.77
N ALA A 131 18.18 -13.01 -33.67
CA ALA A 131 17.64 -13.79 -32.56
C ALA A 131 17.91 -15.27 -32.80
N TYR A 132 18.59 -15.94 -31.88
CA TYR A 132 18.99 -17.35 -31.98
C TYR A 132 18.06 -18.31 -31.23
N ALA A 133 17.33 -17.80 -30.24
CA ALA A 133 16.33 -18.56 -29.49
C ALA A 133 15.16 -17.65 -29.12
N ARG A 134 13.95 -18.23 -29.06
CA ARG A 134 12.74 -17.61 -28.53
C ARG A 134 12.28 -18.37 -27.29
N TYR A 135 11.92 -17.64 -26.25
CA TYR A 135 11.35 -18.14 -25.01
C TYR A 135 9.99 -17.49 -24.78
N PHE A 136 9.05 -18.22 -24.22
CA PHE A 136 7.73 -17.70 -23.84
C PHE A 136 7.29 -18.30 -22.51
N PHE A 137 6.42 -17.61 -21.78
CA PHE A 137 5.80 -18.16 -20.58
C PHE A 137 4.33 -18.55 -20.84
N PRO A 138 3.93 -19.84 -20.73
CA PRO A 138 2.58 -20.29 -21.10
C PRO A 138 1.39 -19.65 -20.34
N MET A 139 1.64 -18.89 -19.26
CA MET A 139 0.61 -18.16 -18.52
C MET A 139 0.87 -16.63 -18.43
N GLY A 140 1.65 -16.05 -19.35
CA GLY A 140 1.91 -14.60 -19.37
C GLY A 140 2.15 -14.06 -20.78
N ALA A 141 2.09 -12.73 -20.93
CA ALA A 141 2.31 -12.04 -22.20
C ALA A 141 3.79 -11.89 -22.61
N TYR A 142 4.71 -12.45 -21.82
CA TYR A 142 6.15 -12.22 -21.92
C TYR A 142 6.80 -13.18 -22.93
N THR A 143 7.46 -12.63 -23.95
CA THR A 143 8.25 -13.38 -24.93
C THR A 143 9.65 -12.78 -25.04
N ALA A 144 10.68 -13.61 -24.89
CA ALA A 144 12.09 -13.18 -24.91
C ALA A 144 12.86 -13.77 -26.11
N TYR A 145 13.73 -12.97 -26.71
CA TYR A 145 14.54 -13.29 -27.88
C TYR A 145 16.02 -13.09 -27.57
N LEU A 146 16.78 -14.18 -27.60
CA LEU A 146 18.21 -14.18 -27.24
C LEU A 146 19.10 -13.82 -28.42
N LEU A 147 19.96 -12.81 -28.25
CA LEU A 147 20.86 -12.30 -29.28
C LEU A 147 22.32 -12.73 -29.02
N GLU A 148 22.78 -12.56 -27.78
CA GLU A 148 24.18 -12.78 -27.38
C GLU A 148 24.25 -13.51 -26.03
N TYR A 149 25.38 -14.15 -25.71
CA TYR A 149 25.50 -14.97 -24.50
C TYR A 149 26.92 -15.10 -23.95
N ASP A 150 27.08 -15.10 -22.61
CA ASP A 150 28.29 -15.60 -21.94
C ASP A 150 28.06 -17.00 -21.31
N PRO A 151 28.72 -18.05 -21.82
CA PRO A 151 28.62 -19.40 -21.27
C PRO A 151 29.33 -19.61 -19.93
N LYS A 152 29.96 -18.60 -19.32
CA LYS A 152 30.51 -18.67 -17.95
C LYS A 152 29.53 -18.18 -16.88
N SER A 153 28.91 -17.03 -17.09
CA SER A 153 27.93 -16.43 -16.16
C SER A 153 26.50 -16.90 -16.38
N ARG A 154 26.20 -17.57 -17.51
CA ARG A 154 24.84 -17.96 -17.94
C ARG A 154 23.90 -16.76 -18.15
N ILE A 155 24.47 -15.57 -18.35
CA ILE A 155 23.76 -14.35 -18.74
C ILE A 155 23.72 -14.24 -20.26
N GLY A 156 22.53 -14.03 -20.80
CA GLY A 156 22.29 -13.62 -22.18
C GLY A 156 21.98 -12.12 -22.29
N PHE A 157 22.08 -11.57 -23.49
CA PHE A 157 21.50 -10.27 -23.83
C PHE A 157 20.46 -10.44 -24.93
N GLY A 158 19.35 -9.72 -24.82
CA GLY A 158 18.31 -9.77 -25.84
C GLY A 158 17.09 -8.89 -25.59
N ALA A 159 16.09 -9.07 -26.45
CA ALA A 159 14.84 -8.32 -26.45
C ALA A 159 13.74 -9.10 -25.73
N VAL A 160 12.91 -8.42 -24.94
CA VAL A 160 11.72 -8.99 -24.30
C VAL A 160 10.51 -8.15 -24.67
N THR A 161 9.46 -8.76 -25.21
CA THR A 161 8.16 -8.12 -25.39
C THR A 161 7.27 -8.50 -24.20
N MET A 162 6.52 -7.53 -23.66
CA MET A 162 5.75 -7.69 -22.41
C MET A 162 4.23 -7.56 -22.62
N GLY A 163 3.79 -7.37 -23.86
CA GLY A 163 2.37 -7.24 -24.26
C GLY A 163 1.84 -5.80 -24.29
N TYR A 164 2.55 -4.87 -23.66
CA TYR A 164 2.24 -3.42 -23.60
C TYR A 164 3.50 -2.55 -23.82
N GLY A 165 4.58 -3.16 -24.33
CA GLY A 165 5.90 -2.55 -24.49
C GLY A 165 6.99 -3.60 -24.66
N TRP A 166 8.24 -3.15 -24.76
CA TRP A 166 9.42 -4.00 -24.94
C TRP A 166 10.65 -3.45 -24.20
N GLU A 167 11.58 -4.33 -23.87
CA GLU A 167 12.86 -4.00 -23.23
C GLU A 167 14.03 -4.68 -23.97
N LEU A 168 15.20 -4.02 -23.98
CA LEU A 168 16.48 -4.61 -24.41
C LEU A 168 17.40 -4.68 -23.20
N GLY A 169 17.83 -5.89 -22.80
CA GLY A 169 18.54 -6.06 -21.54
C GLY A 169 19.25 -7.41 -21.37
N ASN A 170 19.91 -7.54 -20.22
CA ASN A 170 20.54 -8.78 -19.79
C ASN A 170 19.50 -9.69 -19.13
N MET A 171 19.51 -10.98 -19.50
CA MET A 171 18.61 -12.02 -19.01
C MET A 171 19.42 -13.18 -18.41
N SER A 172 19.11 -13.58 -17.17
CA SER A 172 19.75 -14.71 -16.51
C SER A 172 18.99 -16.00 -16.78
N LEU A 173 19.63 -16.98 -17.43
CA LEU A 173 19.00 -18.28 -17.67
C LEU A 173 18.71 -19.04 -16.36
N ASP A 174 19.53 -18.85 -15.32
CA ASP A 174 19.32 -19.50 -14.02
C ASP A 174 18.12 -18.91 -13.27
N GLU A 175 17.77 -17.64 -13.52
CA GLU A 175 16.54 -17.04 -13.02
C GLU A 175 15.34 -17.50 -13.85
N MET A 176 15.46 -17.54 -15.19
CA MET A 176 14.40 -18.01 -16.09
C MET A 176 14.03 -19.50 -15.88
N GLU A 177 15.01 -20.38 -15.67
CA GLU A 177 14.79 -21.79 -15.30
C GLU A 177 14.17 -21.94 -13.88
N GLY A 178 14.35 -20.93 -13.03
CA GLY A 178 13.78 -20.82 -11.68
C GLY A 178 12.32 -20.33 -11.65
N VAL A 179 11.86 -19.58 -12.66
CA VAL A 179 10.46 -19.10 -12.74
C VAL A 179 9.51 -20.29 -12.93
N LYS A 180 8.70 -20.58 -11.89
CA LYS A 180 7.65 -21.60 -11.94
C LYS A 180 6.37 -21.11 -11.26
N VAL A 181 5.34 -20.78 -12.05
CA VAL A 181 4.03 -20.34 -11.54
C VAL A 181 3.03 -21.47 -11.75
N ARG A 182 2.39 -21.90 -10.64
CA ARG A 182 1.45 -23.05 -10.61
C ARG A 182 2.01 -24.36 -11.22
N GLY A 183 3.33 -24.50 -11.28
CA GLY A 183 4.03 -25.69 -11.80
C GLY A 183 4.51 -25.58 -13.25
N LEU A 184 4.01 -24.62 -14.03
CA LEU A 184 4.53 -24.30 -15.36
C LEU A 184 5.70 -23.33 -15.25
N GLY A 185 6.72 -23.53 -16.08
CA GLY A 185 7.89 -22.64 -16.18
C GLY A 185 7.99 -21.95 -17.54
N ILE A 186 9.06 -21.19 -17.75
CA ILE A 186 9.39 -20.63 -19.07
C ILE A 186 9.78 -21.77 -20.02
N GLU A 187 9.31 -21.71 -21.26
CA GLU A 187 9.53 -22.72 -22.30
C GLU A 187 10.27 -22.11 -23.50
N ARG A 188 11.18 -22.89 -24.09
CA ARG A 188 11.86 -22.54 -25.33
C ARG A 188 11.07 -23.04 -26.53
N ASP A 189 10.81 -22.15 -27.48
CA ASP A 189 10.21 -22.50 -28.77
C ASP A 189 11.09 -23.53 -29.49
N LEU A 190 10.52 -24.70 -29.79
CA LEU A 190 11.21 -25.81 -30.45
C LEU A 190 11.23 -25.67 -31.98
N TYR A 191 10.42 -24.77 -32.55
CA TYR A 191 10.26 -24.55 -33.98
C TYR A 191 10.83 -23.21 -34.46
N PHE A 192 11.23 -22.34 -33.53
CA PHE A 192 11.94 -21.09 -33.84
C PHE A 192 13.34 -21.36 -34.42
N SER A 193 13.55 -20.93 -35.67
CA SER A 193 14.85 -20.89 -36.34
C SER A 193 15.51 -19.52 -36.19
N PRO A 194 16.86 -19.42 -36.10
CA PRO A 194 17.54 -18.14 -36.01
C PRO A 194 17.15 -17.17 -37.15
N LYS A 195 16.82 -15.93 -36.80
CA LYS A 195 16.25 -14.93 -37.74
C LYS A 195 16.69 -13.52 -37.39
N LYS A 196 16.85 -12.62 -38.38
CA LYS A 196 17.10 -11.19 -38.10
C LYS A 196 15.89 -10.52 -37.44
N LEU A 197 16.14 -9.54 -36.60
CA LEU A 197 15.10 -8.85 -35.83
C LEU A 197 14.08 -8.14 -36.72
N HIS A 198 14.51 -7.50 -37.81
CA HIS A 198 13.60 -6.83 -38.75
C HIS A 198 12.68 -7.79 -39.53
N GLU A 199 12.94 -9.10 -39.48
CA GLU A 199 12.10 -10.12 -40.12
C GLU A 199 11.06 -10.71 -39.15
N ILE A 200 11.05 -10.30 -37.88
CA ILE A 200 10.12 -10.76 -36.85
C ILE A 200 9.08 -9.66 -36.62
N ALA A 201 7.85 -9.86 -37.12
CA ALA A 201 6.79 -8.84 -37.07
C ALA A 201 6.45 -8.36 -35.64
N GLU A 202 6.57 -9.24 -34.64
CA GLU A 202 6.39 -8.90 -33.21
C GLU A 202 7.47 -7.92 -32.68
N LEU A 203 8.52 -7.63 -33.44
CA LEU A 203 9.63 -6.75 -33.07
C LEU A 203 9.75 -5.52 -34.01
N GLU A 204 8.78 -5.27 -34.89
CA GLU A 204 8.81 -4.13 -35.82
C GLU A 204 8.93 -2.77 -35.08
N GLU A 205 8.24 -2.64 -33.94
CA GLU A 205 8.31 -1.48 -33.03
C GLU A 205 9.64 -1.33 -32.28
N ILE A 206 10.41 -2.42 -32.11
CA ILE A 206 11.78 -2.38 -31.56
C ILE A 206 12.75 -1.90 -32.65
N VAL A 207 12.55 -2.40 -33.87
CA VAL A 207 13.44 -2.13 -34.98
C VAL A 207 13.29 -0.70 -35.50
N ARG A 208 12.08 -0.10 -35.44
CA ARG A 208 11.79 1.28 -35.89
C ARG A 208 12.45 1.64 -37.26
N GLY A 209 12.53 0.66 -38.17
CA GLY A 209 13.17 0.80 -39.50
C GLY A 209 14.71 0.79 -39.53
N GLN A 210 15.39 0.58 -38.39
CA GLN A 210 16.86 0.57 -38.23
C GLN A 210 17.48 -0.77 -38.63
N TYR A 211 17.58 -1.01 -39.94
CA TYR A 211 18.29 -2.14 -40.53
C TYR A 211 18.79 -1.80 -41.94
N THR A 212 19.77 -2.58 -42.41
CA THR A 212 20.39 -2.41 -43.72
C THR A 212 19.43 -2.87 -44.82
N LYS A 213 18.74 -1.93 -45.46
CA LYS A 213 17.82 -2.21 -46.56
C LYS A 213 18.60 -2.57 -47.82
N GLU A 214 18.42 -3.79 -48.32
CA GLU A 214 19.05 -4.24 -49.57
C GLU A 214 18.55 -3.41 -50.77
N PRO A 215 19.42 -3.06 -51.73
CA PRO A 215 19.03 -2.29 -52.89
C PRO A 215 18.19 -3.14 -53.85
N VAL A 216 16.89 -2.84 -53.94
CA VAL A 216 15.97 -3.48 -54.89
C VAL A 216 16.40 -3.15 -56.32
N ILE A 217 16.87 -4.16 -57.05
CA ILE A 217 17.16 -4.04 -58.48
C ILE A 217 15.85 -4.19 -59.25
N GLU A 218 15.21 -3.08 -59.61
CA GLU A 218 14.07 -3.08 -60.53
C GLU A 218 14.53 -3.31 -61.98
N GLU A 219 14.23 -4.48 -62.56
CA GLU A 219 14.43 -4.73 -63.98
C GLU A 219 13.42 -3.96 -64.85
N ILE A 220 13.82 -2.78 -65.36
CA ILE A 220 13.07 -2.05 -66.39
C ILE A 220 13.93 -1.90 -67.66
N LYS A 221 13.29 -2.09 -68.82
CA LYS A 221 13.92 -2.52 -70.07
C LYS A 221 14.63 -1.42 -70.88
N GLU A 222 15.76 -1.82 -71.45
CA GLU A 222 16.44 -1.34 -72.66
C GLU A 222 16.05 0.02 -73.28
N LYS A 223 17.05 0.89 -73.48
CA LYS A 223 17.54 1.18 -74.85
C LYS A 223 18.95 1.80 -74.92
N ALA A 224 19.65 1.39 -75.98
CA ALA A 224 20.90 1.88 -76.60
C ALA A 224 21.12 3.43 -76.57
N GLU A 225 22.33 4.01 -76.68
CA GLU A 225 23.76 3.60 -76.87
C GLU A 225 24.65 4.91 -76.83
N PRO A 226 25.99 4.94 -77.03
CA PRO A 226 27.11 4.13 -76.50
C PRO A 226 28.35 4.99 -76.06
N ALA A 227 29.51 4.34 -75.89
CA ALA A 227 30.91 4.87 -76.03
C ALA A 227 31.61 5.48 -74.76
N VAL A 228 32.67 4.85 -74.17
CA VAL A 228 34.14 4.95 -74.49
C VAL A 228 34.84 6.10 -73.70
N GLN A 229 36.01 5.99 -73.01
CA GLN A 229 37.14 5.03 -73.05
C GLN A 229 38.00 5.00 -71.74
N ALA A 230 38.73 3.89 -71.51
CA ALA A 230 40.05 3.74 -70.85
C ALA A 230 40.33 4.06 -69.33
N GLN A 231 41.35 3.32 -68.83
CA GLN A 231 41.92 3.12 -67.47
C GLN A 231 43.40 3.65 -67.39
N PRO A 232 44.24 3.41 -66.35
CA PRO A 232 44.14 3.54 -64.86
C PRO A 232 45.44 4.19 -64.22
N THR A 233 46.03 3.58 -63.16
CA THR A 233 47.33 3.84 -62.42
C THR A 233 47.20 4.84 -61.23
N GLU A 234 47.48 4.57 -59.93
CA GLU A 234 48.58 3.89 -59.17
C GLU A 234 49.87 4.78 -59.05
N GLU A 235 50.68 4.85 -57.97
CA GLU A 235 50.83 4.10 -56.69
C GLU A 235 51.73 4.88 -55.64
N ASN A 236 52.11 4.25 -54.49
CA ASN A 236 53.14 4.62 -53.45
C ASN A 236 52.75 5.58 -52.29
N LEU A 237 53.02 5.40 -50.97
CA LEU A 237 54.13 4.86 -50.11
C LEU A 237 55.13 5.98 -49.64
N SER A 238 55.09 6.53 -48.39
CA SER A 238 55.63 6.07 -47.06
C SER A 238 57.05 6.63 -46.73
N ILE A 239 57.63 6.73 -45.50
CA ILE A 239 57.41 6.17 -44.13
C ILE A 239 57.97 7.14 -43.02
N GLU A 240 57.87 6.76 -41.73
CA GLU A 240 58.84 6.99 -40.59
C GLU A 240 58.68 8.14 -39.52
N GLU A 241 59.10 7.82 -38.28
CA GLU A 241 59.12 8.60 -37.00
C GLU A 241 60.60 8.76 -36.49
N PRO A 242 61.01 9.12 -35.22
CA PRO A 242 60.29 9.46 -33.95
C PRO A 242 60.94 10.52 -32.97
N LYS A 243 60.32 10.65 -31.77
CA LYS A 243 60.85 11.00 -30.41
C LYS A 243 60.91 12.44 -29.82
N GLU A 244 60.14 12.61 -28.72
CA GLU A 244 60.49 13.08 -27.34
C GLU A 244 61.47 14.26 -27.08
N GLU A 245 61.00 15.37 -26.47
CA GLU A 245 61.27 15.75 -25.05
C GLU A 245 60.43 16.97 -24.55
N VAL A 246 60.73 17.57 -23.38
CA VAL A 246 59.73 18.25 -22.50
C VAL A 246 60.24 19.59 -21.87
N GLN A 247 59.39 20.64 -21.74
CA GLN A 247 59.11 21.42 -20.50
C GLN A 247 58.41 22.81 -20.68
N VAL A 248 57.30 22.98 -19.92
CA VAL A 248 56.89 24.11 -19.02
C VAL A 248 57.31 25.56 -19.32
N ASP A 249 56.34 26.49 -19.42
CA ASP A 249 56.23 27.65 -18.48
C ASP A 249 54.84 28.36 -18.48
N LYS A 250 54.63 29.32 -17.55
CA LYS A 250 53.42 30.17 -17.38
C LYS A 250 53.70 31.65 -17.69
N ILE A 251 52.65 32.49 -17.91
CA ILE A 251 52.33 33.73 -17.14
C ILE A 251 51.22 34.62 -17.80
N SER A 252 50.49 35.30 -16.91
CA SER A 252 49.38 36.30 -16.97
C SER A 252 49.17 37.28 -18.15
N GLU A 253 47.88 37.68 -18.35
CA GLU A 253 47.32 39.08 -18.40
C GLU A 253 47.85 40.12 -19.44
N GLN A 254 47.12 41.17 -19.89
CA GLN A 254 45.77 41.73 -19.64
C GLN A 254 45.35 42.71 -20.80
N THR A 255 44.24 43.45 -20.65
CA THR A 255 43.81 44.72 -21.35
C THR A 255 43.27 44.71 -22.80
N VAL A 256 42.37 45.63 -23.24
CA VAL A 256 41.17 46.33 -22.63
C VAL A 256 40.39 47.17 -23.69
N HIS A 257 39.23 47.77 -23.32
CA HIS A 257 38.39 48.80 -24.03
C HIS A 257 37.45 48.32 -25.17
N VAL A 258 36.28 48.94 -25.45
CA VAL A 258 35.59 50.17 -24.96
C VAL A 258 34.04 49.96 -25.05
N GLN A 259 33.21 50.26 -24.03
CA GLN A 259 32.25 51.40 -23.87
C GLN A 259 31.28 51.64 -25.06
N GLU A 260 29.99 52.04 -24.94
CA GLU A 260 29.10 52.47 -23.83
C GLU A 260 27.61 52.32 -24.32
N ALA A 261 26.49 52.55 -23.60
CA ALA A 261 26.21 53.44 -22.46
C ALA A 261 24.96 53.06 -21.61
N ASN A 262 25.04 53.31 -20.29
CA ASN A 262 24.11 54.10 -19.43
C ASN A 262 22.58 53.83 -19.35
N SER A 263 21.91 53.97 -18.18
CA SER A 263 22.40 54.17 -16.78
C SER A 263 21.27 54.15 -15.72
N THR A 264 21.50 53.47 -14.57
CA THR A 264 21.16 53.83 -13.15
C THR A 264 19.73 54.33 -12.77
N PHE A 265 19.19 54.09 -11.57
CA PHE A 265 19.77 53.93 -10.22
C PHE A 265 19.10 52.80 -9.40
N ALA A 266 19.60 52.55 -8.18
CA ALA A 266 19.15 51.48 -7.28
C ALA A 266 18.90 51.99 -5.84
N GLU A 267 18.14 51.23 -5.06
CA GLU A 267 18.13 51.31 -3.58
C GLU A 267 17.82 49.91 -2.99
N SER A 268 18.14 49.68 -1.71
CA SER A 268 18.16 48.36 -1.07
C SER A 268 17.03 48.13 -0.06
N VAL A 269 16.54 46.89 0.02
CA VAL A 269 15.45 46.44 0.92
C VAL A 269 15.93 45.17 1.66
N PRO A 270 15.63 44.97 2.96
CA PRO A 270 16.44 44.09 3.82
C PRO A 270 16.17 42.58 3.68
N ILE A 271 17.17 41.82 4.15
CA ILE A 271 17.12 40.37 4.36
C ILE A 271 16.08 40.07 5.45
N GLY A 272 15.12 39.16 5.20
CA GLY A 272 14.26 38.63 6.28
C GLY A 272 12.82 38.24 5.95
N VAL A 273 12.33 38.40 4.72
CA VAL A 273 10.97 37.92 4.34
C VAL A 273 10.99 37.25 2.95
N PRO A 274 10.60 35.97 2.81
CA PRO A 274 10.32 35.37 1.52
C PRO A 274 8.94 35.85 1.03
N VAL A 275 8.89 37.01 0.38
CA VAL A 275 7.63 37.57 -0.18
C VAL A 275 7.21 36.78 -1.42
N LEU A 276 6.54 35.66 -1.19
CA LEU A 276 5.75 34.95 -2.20
C LEU A 276 4.37 35.62 -2.28
N SER A 277 4.25 36.61 -3.16
CA SER A 277 2.94 37.01 -3.66
C SER A 277 2.38 35.86 -4.48
N LEU A 278 1.19 35.36 -4.10
CA LEU A 278 0.44 34.28 -4.78
C LEU A 278 -0.17 34.76 -6.11
N HIS A 279 0.66 35.46 -6.88
CA HIS A 279 0.32 36.29 -8.02
C HIS A 279 1.53 36.33 -8.97
N ARG A 280 2.75 36.49 -8.43
CA ARG A 280 3.96 35.98 -9.10
C ARG A 280 4.06 34.45 -9.18
N GLN A 281 3.11 33.72 -8.59
CA GLN A 281 2.90 32.29 -8.84
C GLN A 281 1.86 32.01 -9.95
N TYR A 282 1.29 33.04 -10.58
CA TYR A 282 0.39 32.98 -11.72
C TYR A 282 0.89 33.81 -12.93
N GLU A 283 1.58 34.94 -12.72
CA GLU A 283 2.41 35.61 -13.74
C GLU A 283 3.73 34.87 -14.03
N GLN A 284 4.14 33.91 -13.20
CA GLN A 284 4.97 32.82 -13.69
C GLN A 284 4.05 31.83 -14.39
N GLU A 285 4.29 31.57 -15.69
CA GLU A 285 3.59 30.54 -16.46
C GLU A 285 3.51 29.24 -15.64
N VAL A 286 2.32 28.93 -15.11
CA VAL A 286 2.05 27.63 -14.50
C VAL A 286 1.94 26.63 -15.63
N ARG A 287 3.11 26.20 -16.12
CA ARG A 287 3.21 25.01 -16.96
C ARG A 287 2.64 23.86 -16.14
N GLU A 288 1.54 23.28 -16.62
CA GLU A 288 1.10 21.97 -16.15
C GLU A 288 2.30 21.03 -16.29
N ILE A 289 2.96 20.68 -15.17
CA ILE A 289 3.99 19.63 -15.17
C ILE A 289 3.24 18.30 -15.20
N ARG A 290 2.69 18.01 -16.38
CA ARG A 290 2.53 16.65 -16.86
C ARG A 290 3.91 16.02 -16.85
N THR A 291 4.04 14.87 -16.20
CA THR A 291 5.28 14.11 -16.04
C THR A 291 5.60 13.25 -17.26
N ASP A 292 5.03 13.61 -18.41
CA ASP A 292 4.85 12.80 -19.63
C ASP A 292 5.16 13.59 -20.93
N VAL A 293 5.82 14.76 -20.80
CA VAL A 293 6.11 15.69 -21.91
C VAL A 293 7.50 16.33 -21.73
N GLU A 294 8.33 16.32 -22.77
CA GLU A 294 9.67 16.90 -22.79
C GLU A 294 9.66 18.44 -22.97
N ALA A 295 10.78 19.10 -22.66
CA ALA A 295 10.91 20.55 -22.75
C ALA A 295 10.76 21.05 -24.20
N PRO A 296 9.85 22.02 -24.47
CA PRO A 296 9.50 22.42 -25.83
C PRO A 296 10.66 23.09 -26.57
N ARG A 297 10.67 22.92 -27.89
CA ARG A 297 11.76 23.37 -28.78
C ARG A 297 11.20 24.34 -29.83
N GLU A 298 11.92 25.44 -30.12
CA GLU A 298 11.54 26.34 -31.22
C GLU A 298 11.97 25.77 -32.57
N MET A 299 11.05 25.74 -33.53
CA MET A 299 11.35 25.45 -34.94
C MET A 299 10.62 26.45 -35.84
N ASN A 300 11.37 27.10 -36.75
CA ASN A 300 10.86 28.10 -37.70
C ASN A 300 10.06 29.28 -37.09
N GLY A 301 10.28 29.62 -35.81
CA GLY A 301 9.59 30.72 -35.14
C GLY A 301 8.23 30.37 -34.54
N GLN A 302 7.93 29.07 -34.37
CA GLN A 302 6.88 28.61 -33.46
C GLN A 302 7.46 27.60 -32.46
N THR A 303 6.90 27.62 -31.25
CA THR A 303 7.23 26.71 -30.15
C THR A 303 6.45 25.41 -30.31
N VAL A 304 7.13 24.26 -30.25
CA VAL A 304 6.51 22.93 -30.38
C VAL A 304 6.83 22.09 -29.15
N TYR A 305 5.80 21.45 -28.59
CA TYR A 305 5.88 20.54 -27.44
C TYR A 305 6.02 19.10 -27.94
N PHE A 306 6.77 18.27 -27.20
CA PHE A 306 7.06 16.89 -27.58
C PHE A 306 6.77 15.94 -26.41
N ASP A 307 6.11 14.81 -26.66
CA ASP A 307 5.92 13.76 -25.65
C ASP A 307 7.26 13.08 -25.27
N ASP A 308 7.24 12.21 -24.25
CA ASP A 308 8.44 11.47 -23.80
C ASP A 308 9.13 10.66 -24.94
N ASP A 309 8.36 10.20 -25.94
CA ASP A 309 8.86 9.45 -27.12
C ASP A 309 9.29 10.39 -28.27
N HIS A 310 9.37 11.71 -27.99
CA HIS A 310 9.79 12.81 -28.88
C HIS A 310 8.86 13.10 -30.08
N HIS A 311 7.54 12.92 -29.97
CA HIS A 311 6.58 13.29 -31.03
C HIS A 311 5.97 14.69 -30.82
N PRO A 312 5.89 15.53 -31.87
CA PRO A 312 5.32 16.87 -31.76
C PRO A 312 3.81 16.83 -31.53
N VAL A 313 3.37 17.24 -30.34
CA VAL A 313 1.96 17.18 -29.92
C VAL A 313 1.18 18.34 -30.53
N MET A 314 0.02 18.03 -31.12
CA MET A 314 -0.92 18.99 -31.72
C MET A 314 -2.32 18.76 -31.14
N ASP A 315 -3.01 19.85 -30.83
CA ASP A 315 -4.16 19.91 -29.91
C ASP A 315 -5.46 19.24 -30.43
N GLY A 316 -6.27 18.66 -29.53
CA GLY A 316 -7.52 17.93 -29.87
C GLY A 316 -8.30 17.35 -28.68
N LEU A 317 -9.64 17.52 -28.67
CA LEU A 317 -10.55 17.30 -27.53
C LEU A 317 -11.32 15.95 -27.53
N ASP A 318 -11.94 15.64 -26.36
CA ASP A 318 -13.14 14.78 -26.12
C ASP A 318 -13.00 13.25 -26.33
N GLU A 319 -13.67 12.30 -25.64
CA GLU A 319 -14.63 12.15 -24.52
C GLU A 319 -14.64 10.61 -24.21
N ARG A 320 -14.85 9.96 -23.04
CA ARG A 320 -15.11 10.19 -21.59
C ARG A 320 -14.62 8.89 -20.83
N GLN A 321 -14.89 8.49 -19.58
CA GLN A 321 -15.92 8.73 -18.53
C GLN A 321 -15.35 8.53 -17.10
N GLU A 322 -16.12 8.97 -16.09
CA GLU A 322 -15.99 8.70 -14.65
C GLU A 322 -16.86 7.47 -14.25
N THR A 323 -16.90 6.88 -13.04
CA THR A 323 -16.53 7.24 -11.63
C THR A 323 -15.88 5.99 -10.96
N GLU A 324 -15.36 5.92 -9.73
CA GLU A 324 -15.66 6.58 -8.43
C GLU A 324 -14.40 6.80 -7.57
N GLN A 325 -14.38 7.87 -6.76
CA GLN A 325 -13.53 8.01 -5.56
C GLN A 325 -14.24 8.90 -4.50
N PRO A 326 -13.90 8.78 -3.19
CA PRO A 326 -14.81 9.16 -2.11
C PRO A 326 -14.85 10.66 -1.76
N SER A 327 -15.96 11.07 -1.15
CA SER A 327 -16.16 12.42 -0.60
C SER A 327 -15.17 12.75 0.51
N LEU A 328 -14.61 13.96 0.47
CA LEU A 328 -13.54 14.43 1.36
C LEU A 328 -13.96 15.53 2.36
N PHE A 329 -15.26 15.83 2.49
CA PHE A 329 -15.76 16.94 3.31
C PHE A 329 -16.92 16.56 4.23
N ALA A 330 -16.98 17.20 5.40
CA ALA A 330 -18.02 16.97 6.40
C ALA A 330 -19.37 17.64 6.00
N PRO A 331 -20.55 17.04 6.30
CA PRO A 331 -21.83 17.56 5.83
C PRO A 331 -22.28 18.93 6.41
N GLU A 332 -21.62 19.44 7.44
CA GLU A 332 -22.14 20.54 8.25
C GLU A 332 -21.77 21.93 7.68
N GLU A 333 -20.55 22.09 7.16
CA GLU A 333 -20.07 23.33 6.52
C GLU A 333 -20.89 23.71 5.27
N TYR A 334 -21.32 22.72 4.49
CA TYR A 334 -22.15 22.96 3.29
C TYR A 334 -23.52 23.58 3.65
N ASN A 335 -24.06 23.26 4.83
CA ASN A 335 -25.30 23.85 5.32
C ASN A 335 -25.12 25.30 5.77
N LEU A 336 -23.96 25.66 6.33
CA LEU A 336 -23.58 27.04 6.64
C LEU A 336 -23.42 27.87 5.35
N TRP A 337 -22.69 27.35 4.35
CA TRP A 337 -22.56 27.96 3.03
C TRP A 337 -23.92 28.27 2.39
N THR A 338 -24.87 27.34 2.47
CA THR A 338 -26.23 27.50 1.93
C THR A 338 -27.03 28.58 2.66
N GLN A 339 -26.87 28.71 3.98
CA GLN A 339 -27.49 29.75 4.79
C GLN A 339 -26.87 31.13 4.52
N GLU A 340 -25.54 31.21 4.37
CA GLU A 340 -24.84 32.46 4.11
C GLU A 340 -25.08 33.00 2.68
N VAL A 341 -25.11 32.11 1.68
CA VAL A 341 -25.60 32.44 0.33
C VAL A 341 -27.04 32.94 0.41
N THR A 342 -27.89 32.35 1.26
CA THR A 342 -29.25 32.87 1.51
C THR A 342 -29.24 34.27 2.16
N ARG A 343 -28.35 34.54 3.12
CA ARG A 343 -28.19 35.83 3.80
C ARG A 343 -27.85 36.96 2.81
N VAL A 344 -26.77 36.79 2.03
CA VAL A 344 -26.38 37.72 0.96
C VAL A 344 -27.48 37.84 -0.12
N ASN A 345 -28.22 36.76 -0.38
CA ASN A 345 -29.35 36.79 -1.29
C ASN A 345 -30.57 37.59 -0.78
N SER A 346 -30.70 37.79 0.53
CA SER A 346 -31.70 38.66 1.16
C SER A 346 -31.23 40.11 1.32
N GLU A 347 -29.98 40.37 1.68
CA GLU A 347 -29.41 41.73 1.81
C GLU A 347 -29.56 42.55 0.52
N ILE A 348 -29.39 41.90 -0.64
CA ILE A 348 -29.56 42.51 -1.98
C ILE A 348 -31.03 42.89 -2.29
N LYS A 349 -32.02 42.45 -1.50
CA LYS A 349 -33.46 42.70 -1.75
C LYS A 349 -34.07 43.86 -0.95
N GLU A 350 -33.45 44.31 0.13
CA GLU A 350 -34.12 45.21 1.09
C GLU A 350 -33.89 46.71 0.80
N THR A 351 -34.68 47.26 -0.12
CA THR A 351 -35.12 48.67 -0.02
C THR A 351 -36.65 48.74 -0.15
N PRO A 352 -37.38 49.36 0.81
CA PRO A 352 -38.82 49.09 1.02
C PRO A 352 -39.73 50.06 0.23
N ASN A 353 -41.08 49.98 0.19
CA ASN A 353 -42.07 49.61 1.23
C ASN A 353 -43.50 49.51 0.56
N PRO A 354 -44.65 49.41 1.28
CA PRO A 354 -45.19 48.34 2.14
C PRO A 354 -46.58 47.77 1.68
N GLN A 355 -47.04 46.64 2.26
CA GLN A 355 -48.32 46.50 3.04
C GLN A 355 -48.99 45.10 3.04
N ILE A 356 -49.65 44.78 4.19
CA ILE A 356 -50.78 43.84 4.41
C ILE A 356 -50.47 42.34 4.11
N GLN A 357 -50.14 41.50 5.11
CA GLN A 357 -50.99 40.90 6.18
C GLN A 357 -52.11 39.95 5.70
N SER A 358 -52.11 38.67 6.16
CA SER A 358 -53.17 38.11 7.04
C SER A 358 -53.06 36.60 7.35
N PHE A 359 -52.98 36.24 8.65
CA PHE A 359 -53.68 35.12 9.33
C PHE A 359 -53.51 33.63 8.86
N LYS A 360 -53.75 32.56 9.65
CA LYS A 360 -54.42 32.39 10.97
C LYS A 360 -54.07 31.03 11.66
N GLU A 361 -54.21 30.97 12.99
CA GLU A 361 -54.57 29.82 13.90
C GLU A 361 -53.88 28.42 13.75
N GLN A 362 -53.32 27.75 14.78
CA GLN A 362 -53.63 27.48 16.21
C GLN A 362 -54.53 26.25 16.54
N LYS A 363 -53.94 25.28 17.27
CA LYS A 363 -54.46 24.46 18.40
C LYS A 363 -53.26 23.63 18.95
N GLN A 364 -52.90 23.66 20.24
CA GLN A 364 -53.55 23.05 21.42
C GLN A 364 -53.76 21.53 21.27
N THR A 365 -53.40 20.68 22.23
CA THR A 365 -53.35 20.84 23.71
C THR A 365 -52.12 20.17 24.36
N GLY A 366 -51.97 20.27 25.69
CA GLY A 366 -51.04 19.46 26.51
C GLY A 366 -51.59 19.27 27.93
N ASN A 367 -51.02 18.38 28.74
CA ASN A 367 -51.40 18.24 30.16
C ASN A 367 -50.29 17.61 31.05
N LYS A 368 -50.42 17.71 32.39
CA LYS A 368 -49.38 17.31 33.38
C LYS A 368 -49.78 16.14 34.29
N GLY A 369 -49.02 15.03 34.22
CA GLY A 369 -48.38 14.30 35.34
C GLY A 369 -49.15 13.62 36.50
N ARG A 370 -48.40 12.70 37.15
CA ARG A 370 -48.41 12.28 38.59
C ARG A 370 -48.89 10.84 38.95
N ASN A 371 -47.91 10.04 39.40
CA ASN A 371 -47.86 8.90 40.36
C ASN A 371 -49.00 7.86 40.51
N GLU A 372 -48.63 6.57 40.59
CA GLU A 372 -48.77 5.77 41.83
C GLU A 372 -47.85 4.51 41.87
N ASN A 373 -47.73 3.85 43.04
CA ASN A 373 -46.78 2.76 43.35
C ASN A 373 -47.46 1.41 43.65
N LYS A 374 -46.78 0.26 43.42
CA LYS A 374 -46.59 -0.80 44.46
C LYS A 374 -45.66 -1.96 44.07
N GLU A 375 -45.20 -2.70 45.08
CA GLU A 375 -44.20 -3.77 44.98
C GLU A 375 -44.80 -5.18 44.78
N LYS A 376 -43.95 -6.18 44.43
CA LYS A 376 -43.62 -7.30 45.36
C LYS A 376 -42.57 -8.31 44.86
N GLN A 377 -41.88 -8.92 45.82
CA GLN A 377 -41.03 -10.10 45.68
C GLN A 377 -41.87 -11.41 45.68
N PRO A 378 -41.22 -12.55 45.37
CA PRO A 378 -41.53 -13.79 46.07
C PRO A 378 -40.29 -14.52 46.63
N THR A 379 -40.44 -15.15 47.81
CA THR A 379 -39.50 -16.11 48.40
C THR A 379 -40.09 -17.54 48.39
N ALA A 380 -39.25 -18.57 48.50
CA ALA A 380 -39.64 -19.98 48.32
C ALA A 380 -40.32 -20.63 49.54
N ALA A 381 -41.07 -21.75 49.33
CA ALA A 381 -40.90 -23.05 50.02
C ALA A 381 -42.09 -24.05 49.88
N THR A 382 -41.79 -25.35 49.64
CA THR A 382 -42.56 -26.57 50.07
C THR A 382 -44.00 -26.82 49.50
N GLN A 383 -44.61 -28.02 49.46
CA GLN A 383 -44.22 -29.45 49.69
C GLN A 383 -45.23 -30.46 49.06
N HIS A 384 -44.89 -31.77 49.03
CA HIS A 384 -45.67 -33.04 48.87
C HIS A 384 -45.13 -33.95 47.73
N ARG A 385 -44.77 -35.26 47.84
CA ARG A 385 -45.24 -36.51 48.51
C ARG A 385 -46.47 -37.16 47.85
N THR A 386 -46.53 -38.44 47.40
CA THR A 386 -45.66 -39.67 47.47
C THR A 386 -45.71 -40.46 46.11
N LYS A 387 -45.51 -41.79 45.85
CA LYS A 387 -45.45 -43.07 46.63
C LYS A 387 -44.96 -44.30 45.79
N GLY A 388 -44.08 -45.17 46.34
CA GLY A 388 -43.84 -46.58 45.89
C GLY A 388 -42.77 -46.83 44.80
N ARG A 389 -42.12 -48.00 44.66
CA ARG A 389 -42.16 -49.29 45.43
C ARG A 389 -40.93 -50.21 45.10
N SER A 390 -40.42 -51.02 46.07
CA SER A 390 -39.48 -52.20 45.96
C SER A 390 -38.06 -51.99 45.34
N SER A 391 -36.91 -52.16 46.03
CA SER A 391 -36.20 -53.34 46.63
C SER A 391 -35.46 -54.24 45.60
N LYS A 392 -34.19 -54.69 45.73
CA LYS A 392 -33.27 -55.04 46.87
C LYS A 392 -31.88 -54.35 46.70
N LYS A 393 -31.06 -53.99 47.73
CA LYS A 393 -30.21 -54.80 48.67
C LYS A 393 -29.22 -55.76 47.98
N THR A 394 -27.94 -55.87 48.36
CA THR A 394 -27.11 -55.40 49.53
C THR A 394 -25.63 -55.21 49.04
N SER A 395 -24.56 -54.76 49.72
CA SER A 395 -24.14 -54.45 51.12
C SER A 395 -22.89 -53.51 51.04
N SER A 396 -22.58 -52.54 51.92
CA SER A 396 -22.06 -52.55 53.32
C SER A 396 -20.67 -53.24 53.51
N GLN A 397 -19.65 -52.69 54.21
CA GLN A 397 -19.63 -51.48 55.07
C GLN A 397 -18.22 -50.90 55.39
N SER A 398 -18.17 -49.58 55.63
CA SER A 398 -17.29 -48.77 56.52
C SER A 398 -15.77 -49.04 56.72
N TYR A 399 -15.02 -47.96 56.53
CA TYR A 399 -13.67 -47.63 57.05
C TYR A 399 -13.34 -48.06 58.49
N ARG A 400 -12.03 -48.24 58.75
CA ARG A 400 -11.39 -47.89 60.02
C ARG A 400 -9.88 -47.63 59.82
N GLU A 401 -9.37 -46.55 60.40
CA GLU A 401 -7.92 -46.26 60.46
C GLU A 401 -7.29 -46.94 61.71
N PRO A 402 -6.07 -47.50 61.62
CA PRO A 402 -5.26 -47.89 62.78
C PRO A 402 -4.52 -46.70 63.39
N SER A 403 -4.37 -46.68 64.72
CA SER A 403 -3.78 -45.55 65.46
C SER A 403 -2.52 -45.93 66.25
N LEU A 404 -1.38 -45.35 65.85
CA LEU A 404 -0.24 -44.90 66.67
C LEU A 404 0.40 -45.80 67.78
N PHE A 405 -0.06 -47.03 68.04
CA PHE A 405 0.38 -47.85 69.19
C PHE A 405 0.74 -49.32 68.89
N ASP A 406 0.69 -49.78 67.63
CA ASP A 406 0.96 -51.19 67.25
C ASP A 406 2.46 -51.57 67.16
N PHE A 407 3.39 -50.75 67.67
CA PHE A 407 4.84 -50.99 67.59
C PHE A 407 5.54 -50.99 68.96
N MET A 408 5.15 -51.93 69.83
CA MET A 408 5.95 -52.36 70.98
C MET A 408 5.89 -53.88 71.18
N ASN A 409 6.81 -54.61 70.54
CA ASN A 409 7.75 -55.51 71.24
C ASN A 409 8.73 -56.20 70.26
N GLU A 410 9.96 -56.37 70.75
CA GLU A 410 11.00 -57.38 70.45
C GLU A 410 11.02 -58.00 69.03
N ALA A 411 11.96 -57.68 68.13
CA ALA A 411 13.44 -57.80 68.21
C ALA A 411 13.98 -59.24 68.07
N GLU A 412 14.29 -59.64 66.84
CA GLU A 412 15.42 -60.54 66.55
C GLU A 412 15.96 -60.25 65.14
N GLU A 413 17.26 -60.43 64.92
CA GLU A 413 17.94 -60.13 63.65
C GLU A 413 18.06 -61.37 62.73
N GLY A 414 18.08 -61.14 61.42
CA GLY A 414 18.88 -61.98 60.51
C GLY A 414 18.15 -62.89 59.52
N LYS A 415 17.60 -62.30 58.45
CA LYS A 415 18.11 -62.49 57.07
C LYS A 415 17.28 -61.72 56.05
N ALA A 416 17.90 -60.75 55.39
CA ALA A 416 17.33 -60.17 54.19
C ALA A 416 17.33 -61.22 53.06
N GLN A 417 16.15 -61.79 52.78
CA GLN A 417 15.89 -62.36 51.45
C GLN A 417 15.93 -61.21 50.43
N PRO A 418 16.39 -61.44 49.19
CA PRO A 418 16.38 -60.38 48.18
C PRO A 418 14.93 -59.94 47.95
N ILE A 419 14.64 -58.66 48.21
CA ILE A 419 13.39 -58.05 47.80
C ILE A 419 13.37 -58.14 46.27
N ALA A 420 12.49 -58.98 45.73
CA ALA A 420 12.30 -59.06 44.30
C ALA A 420 11.95 -57.66 43.79
N GLU A 421 12.67 -57.17 42.78
CA GLU A 421 12.37 -55.87 42.17
C GLU A 421 10.96 -55.90 41.59
N VAL A 422 10.00 -55.35 42.33
CA VAL A 422 8.68 -55.03 41.81
C VAL A 422 8.87 -53.86 40.85
N LYS A 423 9.27 -54.20 39.62
CA LYS A 423 9.15 -53.32 38.47
C LYS A 423 7.68 -52.95 38.38
N LYS A 424 7.34 -51.74 38.82
CA LYS A 424 6.06 -51.12 38.48
C LYS A 424 5.98 -51.13 36.96
N GLU A 425 5.01 -51.84 36.42
CA GLU A 425 4.76 -51.84 34.98
C GLU A 425 4.53 -50.39 34.55
N PHE A 426 5.33 -49.92 33.59
CA PHE A 426 5.22 -48.56 33.11
C PHE A 426 3.93 -48.45 32.29
N ASP A 427 2.93 -47.76 32.84
CA ASP A 427 1.72 -47.44 32.08
C ASP A 427 2.06 -46.46 30.96
N ALA A 428 2.23 -47.01 29.75
CA ALA A 428 2.42 -46.30 28.49
C ALA A 428 1.10 -45.95 27.78
N SER A 429 -0.06 -46.23 28.40
CA SER A 429 -1.36 -46.07 27.73
C SER A 429 -1.66 -44.59 27.43
N PRO A 430 -1.93 -44.22 26.16
CA PRO A 430 -2.48 -42.92 25.83
C PRO A 430 -3.79 -42.68 26.57
N ARG A 431 -3.95 -41.48 27.14
CA ARG A 431 -5.06 -41.15 28.04
C ARG A 431 -5.36 -39.64 28.00
N PRO A 432 -6.57 -39.18 28.32
CA PRO A 432 -6.89 -37.75 28.28
C PRO A 432 -5.92 -36.90 29.11
N PHE A 433 -5.55 -35.75 28.57
CA PHE A 433 -4.92 -34.67 29.32
C PHE A 433 -5.98 -34.05 30.25
N LEU A 434 -5.62 -33.81 31.51
CA LEU A 434 -6.57 -33.51 32.58
C LEU A 434 -6.72 -32.02 32.89
N SER A 435 -5.86 -31.19 32.32
CA SER A 435 -5.89 -29.72 32.37
C SER A 435 -6.27 -29.16 31.00
N LEU A 436 -6.73 -27.90 30.97
CA LEU A 436 -6.79 -27.15 29.72
C LEU A 436 -5.35 -26.97 29.20
N PRO A 437 -5.09 -27.12 27.88
CA PRO A 437 -3.80 -26.78 27.31
C PRO A 437 -3.63 -25.26 27.23
N ASP A 438 -2.51 -24.76 27.74
CA ASP A 438 -2.14 -23.35 27.69
C ASP A 438 -1.76 -22.89 26.26
N SER A 439 -1.76 -21.57 26.05
CA SER A 439 -1.63 -20.89 24.73
C SER A 439 -0.39 -21.29 23.93
N HIS A 440 0.71 -21.66 24.58
CA HIS A 440 1.98 -22.06 24.00
C HIS A 440 2.03 -23.52 23.55
N LEU A 441 1.20 -24.41 24.11
CA LEU A 441 1.33 -25.86 23.88
C LEU A 441 0.91 -26.28 22.46
N ARG A 442 1.67 -27.22 21.87
CA ARG A 442 1.50 -27.73 20.50
C ARG A 442 1.47 -29.26 20.51
N ASP A 443 1.00 -29.88 19.41
CA ASP A 443 1.08 -31.33 19.28
C ASP A 443 2.58 -31.74 19.27
N GLY A 444 2.93 -32.71 20.10
CA GLY A 444 4.33 -33.06 20.43
C GLY A 444 4.91 -32.32 21.65
N SER A 445 4.19 -31.40 22.30
CA SER A 445 4.70 -30.73 23.50
C SER A 445 4.79 -31.68 24.69
N ILE A 446 5.93 -31.70 25.37
CA ILE A 446 6.19 -32.52 26.56
C ILE A 446 5.63 -31.82 27.81
N VAL A 447 4.88 -32.54 28.64
CA VAL A 447 4.25 -32.05 29.88
C VAL A 447 4.36 -33.10 31.00
N VAL A 448 3.98 -32.72 32.23
CA VAL A 448 3.96 -33.63 33.39
C VAL A 448 2.52 -33.86 33.85
N GLN A 449 1.99 -35.07 33.71
CA GLN A 449 0.68 -35.45 34.23
C GLN A 449 0.81 -36.48 35.36
N LYS A 450 0.30 -36.15 36.55
CA LYS A 450 0.35 -37.00 37.76
C LYS A 450 1.77 -37.49 38.11
N GLY A 451 2.78 -36.66 37.82
CA GLY A 451 4.19 -36.95 38.08
C GLY A 451 4.91 -37.79 37.02
N GLN A 452 4.21 -38.31 36.01
CA GLN A 452 4.80 -38.97 34.84
C GLN A 452 5.01 -37.93 33.72
N VAL A 453 6.11 -38.06 32.96
CA VAL A 453 6.39 -37.19 31.80
C VAL A 453 5.80 -37.84 30.55
N GLY A 454 5.31 -37.02 29.62
CA GLY A 454 4.72 -37.50 28.36
C GLY A 454 4.47 -36.36 27.38
N PHE A 455 4.20 -36.68 26.12
CA PHE A 455 3.93 -35.69 25.07
C PHE A 455 2.43 -35.61 24.72
N LEU A 456 1.98 -34.43 24.30
CA LEU A 456 0.60 -34.16 23.91
C LEU A 456 0.31 -34.47 22.43
N SER A 457 -0.92 -34.85 22.13
CA SER A 457 -1.42 -35.07 20.76
C SER A 457 -2.93 -34.80 20.65
N ASP A 458 -3.39 -34.46 19.46
CA ASP A 458 -4.78 -34.14 19.10
C ASP A 458 -5.37 -32.97 19.92
N LEU A 459 -4.55 -31.96 20.20
CA LEU A 459 -4.93 -30.77 20.97
C LEU A 459 -6.19 -30.07 20.45
N LYS A 460 -6.41 -30.10 19.13
CA LYS A 460 -7.54 -29.41 18.47
C LYS A 460 -8.89 -30.13 18.63
N ARG A 461 -8.92 -31.37 19.13
CA ARG A 461 -10.16 -32.14 19.33
C ARG A 461 -10.24 -32.70 20.74
N HIS A 462 -9.33 -33.60 21.09
CA HIS A 462 -9.28 -34.29 22.38
C HIS A 462 -7.84 -34.41 22.88
N PRO A 463 -7.31 -33.37 23.57
CA PRO A 463 -5.99 -33.36 24.17
C PRO A 463 -5.64 -34.68 24.87
N THR A 464 -4.69 -35.41 24.29
CA THR A 464 -4.28 -36.75 24.73
C THR A 464 -2.84 -36.72 25.20
N PHE A 465 -2.60 -37.26 26.39
CA PHE A 465 -1.28 -37.42 27.01
C PHE A 465 -0.71 -38.81 26.71
N ASN A 466 0.48 -38.85 26.13
CA ASN A 466 1.20 -40.06 25.76
C ASN A 466 2.44 -40.22 26.67
N PRO A 467 2.45 -41.18 27.62
CA PRO A 467 3.56 -41.30 28.58
C PRO A 467 4.89 -41.71 27.91
N MET A 468 6.00 -41.10 28.34
CA MET A 468 7.34 -41.39 27.80
C MET A 468 8.17 -42.23 28.78
N ASP A 469 8.59 -43.43 28.34
CA ASP A 469 9.55 -44.26 29.06
C ASP A 469 10.98 -43.86 28.66
N LEU A 470 11.68 -43.16 29.55
CA LEU A 470 13.04 -42.67 29.36
C LEU A 470 13.86 -42.89 30.64
N PRO A 471 15.21 -42.97 30.54
CA PRO A 471 16.09 -43.01 31.71
C PRO A 471 15.80 -41.89 32.71
N TYR A 472 15.83 -42.21 34.00
CA TYR A 472 15.47 -41.27 35.09
C TYR A 472 16.21 -39.92 35.01
N ALA A 473 17.48 -39.91 34.59
CA ALA A 473 18.25 -38.68 34.40
C ALA A 473 17.67 -37.76 33.29
N GLN A 474 17.14 -38.33 32.21
CA GLN A 474 16.46 -37.56 31.16
C GLN A 474 15.08 -37.09 31.63
N LEU A 475 14.31 -37.95 32.31
CA LEU A 475 13.02 -37.56 32.90
C LEU A 475 13.16 -36.43 33.94
N SER A 476 14.20 -36.48 34.77
CA SER A 476 14.49 -35.44 35.76
C SER A 476 14.89 -34.13 35.09
N ARG A 477 15.72 -34.17 34.04
CA ARG A 477 16.11 -32.98 33.26
C ARG A 477 14.92 -32.37 32.50
N LEU A 478 14.06 -33.20 31.91
CA LEU A 478 12.82 -32.75 31.25
C LEU A 478 11.88 -32.05 32.23
N LYS A 479 11.73 -32.54 33.47
CA LYS A 479 10.93 -31.86 34.49
C LYS A 479 11.45 -30.46 34.82
N SER A 480 12.75 -30.33 35.11
CA SER A 480 13.37 -29.02 35.36
C SER A 480 13.27 -28.07 34.15
N TYR A 481 13.36 -28.62 32.94
CA TYR A 481 13.15 -27.85 31.70
C TYR A 481 11.69 -27.36 31.56
N ILE A 482 10.70 -28.22 31.81
CA ILE A 482 9.27 -27.87 31.73
C ILE A 482 8.94 -26.76 32.74
N GLU A 483 9.44 -26.86 33.98
CA GLU A 483 9.25 -25.82 35.01
C GLU A 483 9.79 -24.45 34.56
N ILE A 484 10.91 -24.41 33.84
CA ILE A 484 11.43 -23.16 33.23
C ILE A 484 10.53 -22.67 32.09
N ARG A 485 10.04 -23.57 31.21
CA ARG A 485 9.13 -23.23 30.11
C ARG A 485 7.82 -22.61 30.63
N GLU A 486 7.17 -23.25 31.61
CA GLU A 486 5.93 -22.73 32.19
C GLU A 486 6.13 -21.41 32.95
N CYS A 487 7.33 -21.15 33.47
CA CYS A 487 7.68 -19.88 34.10
C CYS A 487 7.93 -18.77 33.06
N TYR A 488 8.65 -19.08 31.99
CA TYR A 488 8.95 -18.12 30.91
C TYR A 488 7.70 -17.70 30.14
N HIS A 489 6.80 -18.62 29.79
CA HIS A 489 5.57 -18.24 29.09
C HIS A 489 4.64 -17.41 29.99
N ARG A 490 4.45 -17.78 31.26
CA ARG A 490 3.64 -16.97 32.19
C ARG A 490 4.21 -15.55 32.36
N LEU A 491 5.53 -15.43 32.54
CA LEU A 491 6.21 -14.14 32.59
C LEU A 491 5.98 -13.34 31.30
N TYR A 492 6.35 -13.90 30.14
CA TYR A 492 6.26 -13.17 28.88
C TYR A 492 4.83 -12.77 28.54
N ASP A 493 3.87 -13.68 28.67
CA ASP A 493 2.49 -13.45 28.28
C ASP A 493 1.83 -12.42 29.23
N TYR A 494 2.11 -12.48 30.55
CA TYR A 494 1.67 -11.45 31.50
C TYR A 494 2.25 -10.07 31.17
N GLU A 495 3.56 -9.97 30.92
CA GLU A 495 4.24 -8.70 30.62
C GLU A 495 3.81 -8.13 29.26
N ALA A 496 3.51 -8.99 28.28
CA ALA A 496 3.02 -8.58 26.97
C ALA A 496 1.56 -8.10 27.00
N GLU A 497 0.70 -8.72 27.81
CA GLU A 497 -0.73 -8.37 27.93
C GLU A 497 -1.00 -7.18 28.86
N ASN A 498 -0.24 -7.04 29.96
CA ASN A 498 -0.53 -6.07 31.02
C ASN A 498 0.41 -4.85 31.01
N HIS A 499 1.49 -4.88 30.21
CA HIS A 499 2.54 -3.84 30.14
C HIS A 499 3.09 -3.43 31.53
N ALA A 500 3.19 -4.40 32.44
CA ALA A 500 3.68 -4.25 33.80
C ALA A 500 4.76 -5.30 34.11
N GLU A 501 5.73 -4.97 34.96
CA GLU A 501 6.87 -5.85 35.27
C GLU A 501 6.51 -6.90 36.35
N ASP A 502 6.59 -8.19 36.03
CA ASP A 502 6.51 -9.27 37.02
C ASP A 502 7.90 -9.63 37.55
N ARG A 503 8.24 -9.02 38.69
CA ARG A 503 9.50 -9.29 39.41
C ARG A 503 9.53 -10.65 40.09
N GLU A 504 8.38 -11.24 40.42
CA GLU A 504 8.31 -12.51 41.16
C GLU A 504 8.59 -13.69 40.22
N ASP A 505 7.86 -13.83 39.12
CA ASP A 505 8.13 -14.91 38.15
C ASP A 505 9.42 -14.65 37.33
N ARG A 506 9.92 -13.41 37.20
CA ARG A 506 11.28 -13.14 36.68
C ARG A 506 12.37 -13.61 37.64
N SER A 507 12.23 -13.35 38.94
CA SER A 507 13.15 -13.87 39.96
C SER A 507 13.14 -15.41 39.98
N ARG A 508 11.94 -16.00 39.92
CA ARG A 508 11.74 -17.45 39.82
C ARG A 508 12.34 -18.05 38.55
N LEU A 509 12.18 -17.40 37.40
CA LEU A 509 12.76 -17.84 36.12
C LEU A 509 14.29 -17.88 36.20
N ASN A 510 14.91 -16.87 36.82
CA ASN A 510 16.34 -16.87 37.12
C ASN A 510 16.74 -18.05 38.00
N HIS A 511 16.06 -18.23 39.14
CA HIS A 511 16.37 -19.32 40.08
C HIS A 511 16.23 -20.71 39.42
N LEU A 512 15.15 -20.97 38.70
CA LEU A 512 14.93 -22.26 38.01
C LEU A 512 16.00 -22.53 36.93
N TYR A 513 16.39 -21.51 36.16
CA TYR A 513 17.42 -21.62 35.13
C TYR A 513 18.82 -21.82 35.75
N ASP A 514 19.20 -21.04 36.77
CA ASP A 514 20.52 -21.16 37.40
C ASP A 514 20.67 -22.53 38.09
N ASP A 515 19.61 -23.04 38.72
CA ASP A 515 19.56 -24.40 39.26
C ASP A 515 19.66 -25.49 38.18
N TYR A 516 19.15 -25.24 36.97
CA TYR A 516 19.33 -26.14 35.83
C TYR A 516 20.77 -26.13 35.34
N VAL A 517 21.36 -24.94 35.11
CA VAL A 517 22.74 -24.80 34.62
C VAL A 517 23.73 -25.38 35.62
N ALA A 518 23.52 -25.19 36.93
CA ALA A 518 24.34 -25.80 37.97
C ALA A 518 24.28 -27.33 38.01
N ARG A 519 23.14 -27.94 37.61
CA ARG A 519 22.93 -29.40 37.64
C ARG A 519 23.22 -30.11 36.31
N TRP A 520 23.02 -29.44 35.17
CA TRP A 520 23.02 -30.04 33.84
C TRP A 520 23.80 -29.26 32.78
N GLY A 521 24.27 -28.04 33.09
CA GLY A 521 24.88 -27.13 32.12
C GLY A 521 23.89 -26.35 31.26
N TYR A 522 24.41 -25.48 30.41
CA TYR A 522 23.65 -24.59 29.52
C TYR A 522 22.74 -25.36 28.55
N PHE A 523 21.58 -24.79 28.22
CA PHE A 523 20.60 -25.33 27.27
C PHE A 523 21.22 -25.62 25.90
N ASN A 524 22.08 -24.74 25.39
CA ASN A 524 22.72 -24.89 24.08
C ASN A 524 23.90 -25.88 24.07
N GLN A 525 24.30 -26.44 25.22
CA GLN A 525 25.20 -27.60 25.21
C GLN A 525 24.49 -28.79 24.60
N LYS A 526 25.15 -29.48 23.67
CA LYS A 526 24.59 -30.58 22.87
C LYS A 526 23.77 -31.60 23.67
N ALA A 527 24.26 -32.00 24.85
CA ALA A 527 23.59 -32.97 25.72
C ALA A 527 22.23 -32.50 26.29
N ASN A 528 21.96 -31.20 26.27
CA ASN A 528 20.68 -30.58 26.67
C ASN A 528 19.86 -30.22 25.44
N THR A 529 20.49 -29.63 24.42
CA THR A 529 19.89 -29.34 23.10
C THR A 529 19.15 -30.54 22.52
N ASP A 530 19.74 -31.74 22.57
CA ASP A 530 19.16 -32.97 22.01
C ASP A 530 17.95 -33.51 22.83
N ILE A 531 17.81 -33.10 24.10
CA ILE A 531 16.67 -33.46 24.97
C ILE A 531 15.57 -32.39 24.88
N ILE A 532 15.94 -31.11 24.89
CA ILE A 532 15.02 -29.98 24.75
C ILE A 532 14.30 -30.05 23.39
N LYS A 533 14.99 -30.46 22.32
CA LYS A 533 14.39 -30.69 20.98
C LYS A 533 13.45 -31.90 20.88
N MET A 534 13.25 -32.68 21.95
CA MET A 534 12.15 -33.65 22.00
C MET A 534 10.79 -32.96 22.23
N ASP A 535 10.80 -31.72 22.72
CA ASP A 535 9.62 -30.90 22.96
C ASP A 535 9.30 -30.02 21.74
N ALA A 536 8.05 -29.99 21.30
CA ALA A 536 7.62 -29.27 20.10
C ALA A 536 7.93 -27.76 20.11
N THR A 537 7.91 -27.13 21.30
CA THR A 537 8.27 -25.72 21.50
C THR A 537 9.70 -25.52 22.03
N GLY A 538 10.44 -26.59 22.33
CA GLY A 538 11.74 -26.50 22.98
C GLY A 538 12.82 -25.79 22.17
N VAL A 539 12.65 -25.66 20.85
CA VAL A 539 13.51 -24.81 20.02
C VAL A 539 13.47 -23.35 20.49
N GLU A 540 12.31 -22.83 20.90
CA GLU A 540 12.15 -21.43 21.35
C GLU A 540 12.91 -21.19 22.67
N MET A 541 12.86 -22.17 23.58
CA MET A 541 13.51 -22.13 24.88
C MET A 541 15.05 -22.05 24.81
N LEU A 542 15.66 -22.54 23.72
CA LEU A 542 17.12 -22.43 23.52
C LEU A 542 17.59 -20.96 23.41
N PHE A 543 16.69 -20.02 23.09
CA PHE A 543 16.97 -18.59 22.96
C PHE A 543 16.70 -17.79 24.25
N LEU A 544 16.61 -18.49 25.39
CA LEU A 544 16.91 -17.92 26.70
C LEU A 544 18.42 -17.73 26.92
N GLU A 545 19.25 -18.32 26.07
CA GLU A 545 20.69 -18.12 26.02
C GLU A 545 21.12 -17.48 24.69
N ARG A 546 22.03 -16.51 24.77
CA ARG A 546 22.77 -15.98 23.61
C ARG A 546 24.25 -16.32 23.75
N SER A 547 24.97 -16.34 22.62
CA SER A 547 26.40 -16.61 22.59
C SER A 547 27.17 -15.33 22.29
N GLU A 548 27.96 -14.87 23.26
CA GLU A 548 28.82 -13.69 23.15
C GLU A 548 30.28 -14.13 23.33
N ASN A 549 31.16 -13.80 22.38
CA ASN A 549 32.57 -14.19 22.38
C ASN A 549 32.82 -15.70 22.65
N GLY A 550 31.89 -16.56 22.21
CA GLY A 550 31.94 -18.02 22.40
C GLY A 550 31.52 -18.50 23.80
N ARG A 551 30.93 -17.65 24.63
CA ARG A 551 30.35 -18.00 25.94
C ARG A 551 28.83 -17.84 25.91
N TYR A 552 28.11 -18.77 26.55
CA TYR A 552 26.67 -18.62 26.76
C TYR A 552 26.40 -17.65 27.91
N ILE A 553 25.50 -16.70 27.67
CA ILE A 553 24.99 -15.74 28.65
C ILE A 553 23.46 -15.66 28.55
N LYS A 554 22.80 -15.24 29.64
CA LYS A 554 21.34 -15.05 29.68
C LYS A 554 20.89 -13.99 28.65
N ALA A 555 19.74 -14.22 28.04
CA ALA A 555 19.00 -13.21 27.27
C ALA A 555 18.50 -12.06 28.19
N ASP A 556 18.18 -10.89 27.64
CA ASP A 556 17.83 -9.72 28.49
C ASP A 556 16.52 -9.89 29.28
N ILE A 557 15.61 -10.78 28.85
CA ILE A 557 14.39 -11.14 29.59
C ILE A 557 14.64 -11.73 31.00
N PHE A 558 15.87 -12.11 31.35
CA PHE A 558 16.19 -12.45 32.75
C PHE A 558 16.37 -11.21 33.64
N ASN A 559 16.53 -10.03 33.06
CA ASN A 559 16.90 -8.79 33.78
C ASN A 559 15.77 -7.76 33.81
N HIS A 560 15.06 -7.54 32.69
CA HIS A 560 14.01 -6.52 32.54
C HIS A 560 12.98 -6.93 31.46
N PRO A 561 11.79 -6.29 31.38
CA PRO A 561 10.80 -6.60 30.36
C PRO A 561 11.31 -6.37 28.94
N THR A 562 11.06 -7.31 28.03
CA THR A 562 11.44 -7.19 26.61
C THR A 562 10.24 -7.10 25.66
N ALA A 563 9.01 -7.09 26.21
CA ALA A 563 7.76 -6.93 25.44
C ALA A 563 7.37 -5.45 25.28
N PHE A 564 7.50 -4.66 26.34
CA PHE A 564 7.17 -3.22 26.41
C PHE A 564 8.37 -2.42 26.94
N SER A 565 8.36 -1.08 26.77
CA SER A 565 9.39 -0.20 27.33
C SER A 565 9.12 0.04 28.81
N THR A 566 10.09 -0.25 29.69
CA THR A 566 10.08 0.23 31.09
C THR A 566 10.66 1.63 31.23
N THR A 567 11.27 2.15 30.16
CA THR A 567 11.83 3.50 30.10
C THR A 567 10.71 4.47 29.75
N GLU A 568 9.89 4.82 30.74
CA GLU A 568 9.28 6.15 30.74
C GLU A 568 10.39 7.18 30.90
N LEU A 569 10.32 8.28 30.15
CA LEU A 569 11.17 9.44 30.43
C LEU A 569 10.84 9.93 31.85
N THR A 570 11.84 10.01 32.72
CA THR A 570 11.65 10.37 34.14
C THR A 570 12.22 11.75 34.48
N VAL A 571 13.15 12.23 33.67
CA VAL A 571 13.65 13.61 33.65
C VAL A 571 13.93 13.94 32.19
N ALA A 572 13.45 15.09 31.70
CA ALA A 572 13.81 15.62 30.40
C ALA A 572 15.05 16.53 30.52
N ALA A 573 15.88 16.61 29.49
CA ALA A 573 17.02 17.53 29.47
C ALA A 573 16.60 19.01 29.33
N ASP A 574 15.45 19.26 28.68
CA ASP A 574 14.91 20.59 28.44
C ASP A 574 13.37 20.56 28.19
N PRO A 575 12.69 21.72 28.24
CA PRO A 575 11.26 21.88 27.92
C PRO A 575 10.79 21.35 26.57
N MET A 576 11.68 21.28 25.57
CA MET A 576 11.34 20.82 24.23
C MET A 576 11.37 19.28 24.12
N GLU A 577 12.28 18.63 24.85
CA GLU A 577 12.27 17.19 25.05
C GLU A 577 11.04 16.76 25.88
N ALA A 578 10.67 17.52 26.91
CA ALA A 578 9.43 17.29 27.67
C ALA A 578 8.17 17.45 26.79
N LEU A 579 8.12 18.49 25.94
CA LEU A 579 7.05 18.70 24.97
C LEU A 579 6.91 17.54 23.99
N GLY A 580 8.03 17.08 23.41
CA GLY A 580 8.06 15.91 22.52
C GLY A 580 7.60 14.61 23.20
N ALA A 581 7.92 14.42 24.47
CA ALA A 581 7.45 13.29 25.26
C ALA A 581 5.94 13.37 25.56
N SER A 582 5.41 14.57 25.85
CA SER A 582 3.97 14.79 26.07
C SER A 582 3.15 14.47 24.83
N LEU A 583 3.53 15.04 23.68
CA LEU A 583 2.81 14.91 22.42
C LEU A 583 2.70 13.46 21.96
N ASN A 584 3.72 12.64 22.21
CA ASN A 584 3.67 11.24 21.85
C ASN A 584 2.87 10.37 22.85
N LYS A 585 2.91 10.70 24.15
CA LYS A 585 2.19 9.94 25.20
C LYS A 585 0.69 10.25 25.25
N TYR A 586 0.29 11.48 24.93
CA TYR A 586 -1.10 11.95 25.06
C TYR A 586 -1.72 12.49 23.76
N GLY A 587 -0.92 12.86 22.74
CA GLY A 587 -1.37 13.58 21.55
C GLY A 587 -1.47 15.10 21.74
N THR A 588 -1.15 15.60 22.94
CA THR A 588 -1.45 16.95 23.44
C THR A 588 -0.29 17.53 24.27
N VAL A 589 -0.38 18.81 24.61
CA VAL A 589 0.58 19.53 25.46
C VAL A 589 0.08 19.49 26.92
N GLU A 590 0.46 18.44 27.65
CA GLU A 590 0.07 18.21 29.04
C GLU A 590 1.08 18.84 30.00
N LEU A 591 0.81 20.07 30.43
CA LEU A 591 1.73 20.86 31.27
C LEU A 591 2.02 20.20 32.63
N ASP A 592 1.04 19.51 33.23
CA ASP A 592 1.24 18.68 34.43
C ASP A 592 2.33 17.61 34.21
N TYR A 593 2.27 16.91 33.08
CA TYR A 593 3.25 15.86 32.74
C TYR A 593 4.61 16.46 32.41
N MET A 594 4.66 17.55 31.63
CA MET A 594 5.91 18.24 31.30
C MET A 594 6.61 18.79 32.55
N SER A 595 5.85 19.33 33.52
CA SER A 595 6.38 19.75 34.82
C SER A 595 6.89 18.58 35.65
N SER A 596 6.26 17.40 35.56
CA SER A 596 6.75 16.18 36.23
C SER A 596 8.09 15.68 35.68
N LEU A 597 8.42 16.00 34.42
CA LEU A 597 9.70 15.70 33.76
C LEU A 597 10.79 16.75 34.07
N LEU A 598 10.41 17.93 34.58
CA LEU A 598 11.29 19.08 34.79
C LEU A 598 11.10 19.64 36.22
N PRO A 599 11.42 18.84 37.27
CA PRO A 599 11.12 19.20 38.66
C PRO A 599 11.89 20.42 39.21
N ASP A 600 12.86 20.94 38.45
CA ASP A 600 13.63 22.14 38.76
C ASP A 600 13.12 23.41 38.03
N MET A 601 11.98 23.36 37.34
CA MET A 601 11.35 24.50 36.63
C MET A 601 9.89 24.71 37.06
N GLU A 602 9.41 25.95 37.09
CA GLU A 602 7.99 26.26 37.26
C GLU A 602 7.25 26.24 35.91
N GLU A 603 5.94 25.97 35.92
CA GLU A 603 5.10 25.84 34.72
C GLU A 603 5.15 27.09 33.82
N SER A 604 5.19 28.29 34.42
CA SER A 604 5.36 29.56 33.70
C SER A 604 6.72 29.67 33.00
N ASP A 605 7.78 29.13 33.60
CA ASP A 605 9.11 29.12 32.98
C ASP A 605 9.13 28.15 31.79
N ILE A 606 8.47 26.99 31.94
CA ILE A 606 8.26 26.01 30.84
C ILE A 606 7.50 26.67 29.69
N ILE A 607 6.35 27.32 29.94
CA ILE A 607 5.59 28.03 28.90
C ILE A 607 6.44 29.11 28.23
N SER A 608 7.15 29.96 28.99
CA SER A 608 7.99 31.03 28.44
C SER A 608 9.15 30.51 27.59
N SER A 609 9.74 29.37 27.95
CA SER A 609 10.79 28.71 27.16
C SER A 609 10.28 28.10 25.83
N LEU A 610 8.96 27.94 25.73
CA LEU A 610 8.25 27.41 24.57
C LEU A 610 7.46 28.52 23.83
N GLU A 611 7.74 29.80 24.10
CA GLU A 611 7.16 30.94 23.38
C GLU A 611 7.39 30.78 21.86
N GLY A 612 6.32 30.95 21.09
CA GLY A 612 6.32 30.74 19.65
C GLY A 612 6.37 29.28 19.18
N ARG A 613 6.48 28.31 20.10
CA ARG A 613 6.49 26.86 19.85
C ARG A 613 5.19 26.18 20.27
N ILE A 614 4.53 26.69 21.31
CA ILE A 614 3.16 26.35 21.70
C ILE A 614 2.28 27.60 21.70
N TYR A 615 0.98 27.41 21.49
CA TYR A 615 -0.04 28.45 21.49
C TYR A 615 -1.30 27.95 22.21
N PHE A 616 -1.97 28.83 22.94
CA PHE A 616 -3.20 28.49 23.64
C PHE A 616 -4.40 28.49 22.67
N ASN A 617 -5.13 27.38 22.61
CA ASN A 617 -6.38 27.27 21.86
C ASN A 617 -7.56 27.43 22.84
N PRO A 618 -8.32 28.55 22.77
CA PRO A 618 -9.45 28.79 23.67
C PRO A 618 -10.71 27.96 23.34
N GLU A 619 -10.80 27.31 22.17
CA GLU A 619 -11.92 26.40 21.87
C GLU A 619 -11.77 25.07 22.64
N GLU A 620 -10.54 24.57 22.78
CA GLU A 620 -10.19 23.33 23.50
C GLU A 620 -9.75 23.57 24.95
N ASN A 621 -9.51 24.84 25.34
CA ASN A 621 -8.93 25.24 26.64
C ASN A 621 -7.59 24.51 26.92
N ALA A 622 -6.73 24.39 25.91
CA ALA A 622 -5.48 23.65 25.97
C ALA A 622 -4.39 24.29 25.09
N TYR A 623 -3.13 23.93 25.32
CA TYR A 623 -2.02 24.33 24.44
C TYR A 623 -1.87 23.37 23.25
N GLU A 624 -1.57 23.93 22.08
CA GLU A 624 -1.20 23.19 20.88
C GLU A 624 0.18 23.62 20.38
N VAL A 625 0.93 22.69 19.75
CA VAL A 625 2.16 23.04 19.04
C VAL A 625 1.90 23.93 17.84
N ALA A 626 2.82 24.86 17.57
CA ALA A 626 2.80 25.74 16.40
C ALA A 626 2.54 24.98 15.10
N ASP A 627 3.19 23.82 14.92
CA ASP A 627 3.09 22.97 13.74
C ASP A 627 1.64 22.51 13.43
N LYS A 628 0.78 22.40 14.46
CA LYS A 628 -0.66 22.06 14.39
C LYS A 628 -1.54 23.31 14.45
N PHE A 629 -1.20 24.26 15.33
CA PHE A 629 -2.01 25.45 15.59
C PHE A 629 -2.00 26.41 14.39
N ILE A 630 -0.83 26.65 13.81
CA ILE A 630 -0.59 27.59 12.70
C ILE A 630 -0.80 26.93 11.32
N SER A 631 -1.22 25.67 11.26
CA SER A 631 -1.56 24.97 10.01
C SER A 631 -3.06 24.73 9.83
N GLY A 632 -3.47 24.35 8.62
CA GLY A 632 -4.87 24.30 8.22
C GLY A 632 -5.43 25.68 7.86
N ASN A 633 -6.75 25.87 7.97
CA ASN A 633 -7.43 27.14 7.68
C ASN A 633 -7.13 28.18 8.78
N VAL A 634 -6.07 28.97 8.62
CA VAL A 634 -5.64 29.96 9.64
C VAL A 634 -6.56 31.17 9.69
N ILE A 635 -7.25 31.51 8.59
CA ILE A 635 -8.19 32.63 8.55
C ILE A 635 -9.41 32.31 9.41
N GLU A 636 -10.00 31.13 9.26
CA GLU A 636 -11.14 30.71 10.08
C GLU A 636 -10.76 30.52 11.55
N LYS A 637 -9.60 29.93 11.84
CA LYS A 637 -9.07 29.86 13.22
C LYS A 637 -8.93 31.27 13.84
N ALA A 638 -8.45 32.25 13.07
CA ALA A 638 -8.35 33.63 13.53
C ALA A 638 -9.72 34.29 13.73
N GLU A 639 -10.66 34.12 12.80
CA GLU A 639 -12.03 34.66 12.91
C GLU A 639 -12.80 34.06 14.11
N ARG A 640 -12.58 32.78 14.44
CA ARG A 640 -13.13 32.10 15.64
C ARG A 640 -12.53 32.67 16.93
N ILE A 641 -11.20 32.75 17.04
CA ILE A 641 -10.52 33.26 18.25
C ILE A 641 -10.80 34.76 18.45
N GLU A 642 -10.85 35.55 17.39
CA GLU A 642 -11.29 36.96 17.45
C GLU A 642 -12.74 37.07 17.95
N SER A 643 -13.64 36.19 17.51
CA SER A 643 -15.02 36.15 18.02
C SER A 643 -15.08 35.80 19.51
N TRP A 644 -14.25 34.86 19.98
CA TRP A 644 -14.17 34.47 21.39
C TRP A 644 -13.59 35.58 22.29
N LEU A 645 -12.61 36.34 21.78
CA LEU A 645 -12.01 37.49 22.45
C LEU A 645 -12.95 38.69 22.60
N LEU A 646 -14.08 38.75 21.87
CA LEU A 646 -15.12 39.76 22.11
C LEU A 646 -15.78 39.60 23.49
N ASP A 647 -15.91 38.36 23.97
CA ASP A 647 -16.44 38.05 25.30
C ASP A 647 -15.33 37.99 26.38
N HIS A 648 -14.06 37.79 25.98
CA HIS A 648 -12.90 37.61 26.88
C HIS A 648 -11.69 38.50 26.50
N PRO A 649 -11.82 39.84 26.48
CA PRO A 649 -10.82 40.73 25.88
C PRO A 649 -9.46 40.76 26.61
N ASP A 650 -9.44 40.52 27.93
CA ASP A 650 -8.26 40.67 28.79
C ASP A 650 -7.35 39.41 28.85
N HIS A 651 -7.58 38.39 27.99
CA HIS A 651 -6.82 37.13 28.01
C HIS A 651 -5.57 37.23 27.12
N GLU A 652 -4.38 37.31 27.72
CA GLU A 652 -3.14 37.64 27.00
C GLU A 652 -2.70 36.54 26.02
N GLU A 653 -2.80 35.28 26.44
CA GLU A 653 -2.40 34.08 25.68
C GLU A 653 -3.25 33.89 24.42
N ALA A 654 -4.58 34.09 24.52
CA ALA A 654 -5.47 34.03 23.36
C ALA A 654 -5.22 35.19 22.38
N ASN A 655 -4.84 36.38 22.88
CA ASN A 655 -4.39 37.49 22.03
C ASN A 655 -3.06 37.18 21.31
N GLN A 656 -2.10 36.52 21.98
CA GLN A 656 -0.85 36.05 21.36
C GLN A 656 -1.12 35.01 20.26
N SER A 657 -2.00 34.04 20.53
CA SER A 657 -2.46 33.04 19.54
C SER A 657 -3.11 33.69 18.31
N LEU A 658 -3.98 34.69 18.49
CA LEU A 658 -4.57 35.44 17.38
C LEU A 658 -3.51 36.22 16.58
N ALA A 659 -2.53 36.83 17.25
CA ALA A 659 -1.44 37.53 16.59
C ALA A 659 -0.58 36.60 15.72
N ALA A 660 -0.33 35.37 16.18
CA ALA A 660 0.43 34.36 15.43
C ALA A 660 -0.32 33.85 14.19
N LEU A 661 -1.63 33.56 14.29
CA LEU A 661 -2.46 33.17 13.13
C LEU A 661 -2.54 34.30 12.10
N ARG A 662 -2.64 35.56 12.55
CA ARG A 662 -2.59 36.75 11.67
C ARG A 662 -1.23 36.92 10.99
N ALA A 663 -0.13 36.68 11.70
CA ALA A 663 1.22 36.72 11.13
C ALA A 663 1.49 35.60 10.11
N ALA A 664 0.82 34.45 10.25
CA ALA A 664 0.90 33.32 9.34
C ALA A 664 -0.13 33.33 8.20
N THR A 665 -1.07 34.29 8.21
CA THR A 665 -2.09 34.40 7.16
C THR A 665 -1.42 34.62 5.80
N PRO A 666 -1.71 33.79 4.77
CA PRO A 666 -1.10 33.94 3.45
C PRO A 666 -1.26 35.34 2.87
N THR A 667 -0.28 35.79 2.06
CA THR A 667 -0.38 37.07 1.34
C THR A 667 -1.61 37.00 0.43
N PRO A 668 -2.60 37.91 0.55
CA PRO A 668 -3.81 37.83 -0.25
C PRO A 668 -3.49 37.85 -1.75
N ILE A 669 -4.27 37.09 -2.50
CA ILE A 669 -4.35 37.04 -3.96
C ILE A 669 -5.23 38.22 -4.43
N PRO A 670 -4.72 39.26 -5.10
CA PRO A 670 -5.56 40.25 -5.80
C PRO A 670 -6.49 39.64 -6.86
N PHE A 671 -7.23 40.50 -7.56
CA PHE A 671 -8.06 40.09 -8.70
C PHE A 671 -7.27 39.94 -10.02
N ALA A 672 -6.08 40.55 -10.13
CA ALA A 672 -5.41 40.77 -11.41
C ALA A 672 -4.78 39.50 -11.99
N ASP A 673 -4.19 38.66 -11.14
CA ASP A 673 -3.51 37.42 -11.49
C ASP A 673 -4.34 36.23 -10.91
N LEU A 674 -5.68 36.37 -10.97
CA LEU A 674 -6.66 35.29 -10.79
C LEU A 674 -7.24 34.91 -12.15
N ASP A 675 -7.13 33.64 -12.51
CA ASP A 675 -7.84 33.09 -13.68
C ASP A 675 -9.31 32.78 -13.35
N PHE A 676 -10.22 33.17 -14.23
CA PHE A 676 -11.67 33.05 -14.03
C PHE A 676 -12.35 32.28 -15.16
N ASN A 677 -12.81 31.06 -14.90
CA ASN A 677 -13.63 30.31 -15.85
C ASN A 677 -15.14 30.54 -15.65
N LEU A 678 -15.92 30.36 -16.71
CA LEU A 678 -17.38 30.33 -16.66
C LEU A 678 -17.87 28.94 -16.21
N GLY A 679 -18.37 28.82 -14.98
CA GLY A 679 -18.87 27.56 -14.42
C GLY A 679 -18.29 27.20 -13.05
N GLU A 680 -17.19 27.84 -12.65
CA GLU A 680 -16.53 27.72 -11.34
C GLU A 680 -17.51 27.71 -10.15
N ARG A 681 -17.61 26.56 -9.48
CA ARG A 681 -18.59 26.29 -8.41
C ARG A 681 -18.48 27.24 -7.21
N TRP A 682 -17.34 27.90 -7.03
CA TRP A 682 -17.11 28.85 -5.93
C TRP A 682 -17.71 30.24 -6.21
N ILE A 683 -17.89 30.62 -7.48
CA ILE A 683 -18.46 31.90 -7.90
C ILE A 683 -19.99 31.87 -7.71
N PRO A 684 -20.62 32.87 -7.06
CA PRO A 684 -22.06 32.84 -6.83
C PRO A 684 -22.87 32.80 -8.15
N PRO A 685 -23.84 31.88 -8.33
CA PRO A 685 -24.59 31.72 -9.59
C PRO A 685 -25.30 32.99 -10.11
N LYS A 686 -25.62 33.95 -9.22
CA LYS A 686 -26.13 35.28 -9.58
C LYS A 686 -25.18 36.07 -10.48
N VAL A 687 -23.86 35.87 -10.36
CA VAL A 687 -22.85 36.50 -11.22
C VAL A 687 -23.03 36.03 -12.65
N TYR A 688 -23.20 34.72 -12.86
CA TYR A 688 -23.51 34.13 -14.17
C TYR A 688 -24.87 34.56 -14.71
N GLY A 689 -25.90 34.66 -13.87
CA GLY A 689 -27.20 35.21 -14.28
C GLY A 689 -27.10 36.66 -14.76
N ARG A 690 -26.33 37.50 -14.06
CA ARG A 690 -26.10 38.89 -14.47
C ARG A 690 -25.31 38.98 -15.79
N PHE A 691 -24.18 38.28 -15.89
CA PHE A 691 -23.40 38.17 -17.12
C PHE A 691 -24.29 37.72 -18.31
N ALA A 692 -25.01 36.61 -18.15
CA ALA A 692 -25.88 36.08 -19.20
C ALA A 692 -26.97 37.09 -19.60
N SER A 693 -27.55 37.80 -18.64
CA SER A 693 -28.58 38.81 -18.91
C SER A 693 -28.04 39.97 -19.75
N GLU A 694 -26.85 40.48 -19.40
CA GLU A 694 -26.17 41.56 -20.14
C GLU A 694 -25.68 41.07 -21.52
N PHE A 695 -25.15 39.85 -21.62
CA PHE A 695 -24.64 39.25 -22.86
C PHE A 695 -25.73 38.91 -23.89
N PHE A 696 -26.81 38.25 -23.46
CA PHE A 696 -27.92 37.90 -24.36
C PHE A 696 -28.89 39.06 -24.59
N GLY A 697 -28.96 40.05 -23.68
CA GLY A 697 -29.90 41.18 -23.77
C GLY A 697 -31.34 40.81 -23.43
N THR A 698 -31.53 39.99 -22.39
CA THR A 698 -32.83 39.63 -21.80
C THR A 698 -32.63 39.05 -20.41
N ASP A 699 -33.63 39.10 -19.53
CA ASP A 699 -33.50 38.62 -18.15
C ASP A 699 -33.28 37.10 -18.09
N ILE A 700 -32.13 36.69 -17.55
CA ILE A 700 -31.73 35.30 -17.35
C ILE A 700 -31.32 35.12 -15.88
N SER A 701 -31.95 34.18 -15.19
CA SER A 701 -31.53 33.76 -13.85
C SER A 701 -30.88 32.39 -13.90
N VAL A 702 -29.78 32.23 -13.17
CA VAL A 702 -29.00 31.00 -13.05
C VAL A 702 -28.97 30.59 -11.58
N SER A 703 -29.28 29.33 -11.31
CA SER A 703 -29.15 28.69 -10.00
C SER A 703 -28.35 27.39 -10.12
N TYR A 704 -27.70 27.00 -9.03
CA TYR A 704 -26.87 25.78 -8.95
C TYR A 704 -27.45 24.83 -7.90
N HIS A 705 -27.47 23.54 -8.23
CA HIS A 705 -27.99 22.47 -7.39
C HIS A 705 -26.85 21.49 -7.07
N SER A 706 -26.16 21.73 -5.95
CA SER A 706 -24.96 20.99 -5.54
C SER A 706 -25.15 19.48 -5.42
N ASN A 707 -26.33 19.06 -4.95
CA ASN A 707 -26.72 17.65 -4.81
C ASN A 707 -26.88 16.90 -6.14
N MET A 708 -26.75 17.61 -7.27
CA MET A 708 -26.80 17.08 -8.64
C MET A 708 -25.67 17.65 -9.52
N ASP A 709 -24.78 18.48 -8.94
CA ASP A 709 -23.79 19.31 -9.64
C ASP A 709 -24.37 20.06 -10.88
N GLU A 710 -25.65 20.46 -10.82
CA GLU A 710 -26.40 20.91 -12.01
C GLU A 710 -26.74 22.41 -11.98
N TYR A 711 -26.46 23.12 -13.08
CA TYR A 711 -26.94 24.48 -13.32
C TYR A 711 -28.34 24.45 -13.96
N SER A 712 -29.27 25.16 -13.33
CA SER A 712 -30.61 25.47 -13.83
C SER A 712 -30.65 26.92 -14.33
N ILE A 713 -31.22 27.12 -15.52
CA ILE A 713 -31.24 28.42 -16.21
C ILE A 713 -32.68 28.75 -16.62
N ILE A 714 -33.20 29.85 -16.09
CA ILE A 714 -34.57 30.32 -16.34
C ILE A 714 -34.50 31.62 -17.15
N CYS A 715 -35.19 31.63 -18.29
CA CYS A 715 -35.21 32.72 -19.27
C CYS A 715 -36.63 32.87 -19.84
N ASP A 716 -37.42 33.79 -19.27
CA ASP A 716 -38.85 33.93 -19.58
C ASP A 716 -39.12 34.41 -21.02
N ARG A 717 -38.16 35.11 -21.65
CA ARG A 717 -38.35 35.76 -22.96
C ARG A 717 -37.14 35.61 -23.88
N LYS A 718 -37.00 34.42 -24.49
CA LYS A 718 -35.94 34.16 -25.50
C LYS A 718 -36.04 35.13 -26.69
N ASN A 719 -34.97 35.87 -26.94
CA ASN A 719 -34.87 36.89 -27.99
C ASN A 719 -34.12 36.39 -29.24
N ALA A 720 -33.86 37.28 -30.21
CA ALA A 720 -33.14 36.92 -31.44
C ALA A 720 -31.67 36.50 -31.24
N ASN A 721 -31.01 37.00 -30.18
CA ASN A 721 -29.64 36.57 -29.85
C ASN A 721 -29.63 35.09 -29.44
N ILE A 722 -30.58 34.67 -28.61
CA ILE A 722 -30.73 33.27 -28.17
C ILE A 722 -31.17 32.35 -29.32
N TRP A 723 -32.14 32.78 -30.14
CA TRP A 723 -32.74 31.92 -31.17
C TRP A 723 -31.94 31.81 -32.48
N HIS A 724 -31.06 32.78 -32.78
CA HIS A 724 -30.36 32.89 -34.06
C HIS A 724 -28.86 33.16 -33.92
N LYS A 725 -28.42 34.22 -33.21
CA LYS A 725 -26.98 34.56 -33.10
C LYS A 725 -26.21 33.41 -32.42
N TYR A 726 -26.65 33.05 -31.22
CA TYR A 726 -26.07 31.99 -30.38
C TYR A 726 -26.83 30.67 -30.49
N ALA A 727 -27.22 30.28 -31.71
CA ALA A 727 -27.83 28.98 -31.96
C ALA A 727 -27.02 28.15 -32.97
N VAL A 728 -27.11 26.83 -32.84
CA VAL A 728 -26.62 25.85 -33.82
C VAL A 728 -27.78 24.95 -34.24
N GLN A 729 -27.96 24.80 -35.54
CA GLN A 729 -28.99 23.95 -36.12
C GLN A 729 -28.41 22.57 -36.43
N GLY A 730 -28.65 21.59 -35.55
CA GLY A 730 -28.45 20.19 -35.88
C GLY A 730 -29.61 19.64 -36.71
N GLU A 731 -29.45 18.42 -37.24
CA GLU A 731 -30.47 17.76 -38.05
C GLU A 731 -31.75 17.45 -37.24
N PHE A 732 -31.61 16.87 -36.05
CA PHE A 732 -32.74 16.46 -35.22
C PHE A 732 -33.29 17.55 -34.30
N ARG A 733 -32.48 18.56 -33.92
CA ARG A 733 -32.88 19.67 -33.04
C ARG A 733 -32.01 20.91 -33.23
N ARG A 734 -32.53 22.08 -32.85
CA ARG A 734 -31.74 23.29 -32.63
C ARG A 734 -31.20 23.29 -31.20
N TYR A 735 -29.95 23.67 -31.05
CA TYR A 735 -29.27 23.99 -29.80
C TYR A 735 -29.29 25.53 -29.71
N ASP A 736 -30.01 26.10 -28.75
CA ASP A 736 -30.19 27.55 -28.61
C ASP A 736 -29.22 28.17 -27.58
N GLY A 737 -29.21 29.50 -27.48
CA GLY A 737 -28.25 30.20 -26.61
C GLY A 737 -28.33 29.83 -25.14
N ILE A 738 -29.49 29.38 -24.64
CA ILE A 738 -29.65 28.91 -23.26
C ILE A 738 -29.07 27.49 -23.10
N ASN A 739 -29.28 26.62 -24.09
CA ASN A 739 -28.65 25.29 -24.08
C ASN A 739 -27.13 25.36 -24.26
N LEU A 740 -26.61 26.26 -25.11
CA LEU A 740 -25.17 26.51 -25.25
C LEU A 740 -24.59 27.15 -23.98
N LEU A 741 -25.28 28.10 -23.32
CA LEU A 741 -24.86 28.65 -22.03
C LEU A 741 -24.78 27.56 -20.95
N LYS A 742 -25.72 26.60 -20.92
CA LYS A 742 -25.65 25.47 -19.98
C LYS A 742 -24.41 24.59 -20.24
N HIS A 743 -24.11 24.29 -21.50
CA HIS A 743 -22.89 23.55 -21.85
C HIS A 743 -21.61 24.34 -21.50
N ALA A 744 -21.61 25.65 -21.72
CA ALA A 744 -20.52 26.54 -21.30
C ALA A 744 -20.26 26.49 -19.78
N LEU A 745 -21.32 26.62 -18.97
CA LEU A 745 -21.28 26.55 -17.50
C LEU A 745 -20.88 25.18 -16.91
N HIS A 746 -21.09 24.09 -17.65
CA HIS A 746 -20.68 22.73 -17.23
C HIS A 746 -19.32 22.31 -17.79
N ASN A 747 -18.58 23.22 -18.42
CA ASN A 747 -17.37 22.92 -19.20
C ASN A 747 -17.53 21.74 -20.18
N THR A 748 -18.67 21.62 -20.88
CA THR A 748 -18.95 20.54 -21.84
C THR A 748 -19.34 21.06 -23.21
N ILE A 749 -19.33 20.18 -24.21
CA ILE A 749 -19.83 20.44 -25.57
C ILE A 749 -21.09 19.57 -25.79
N PRO A 750 -22.13 20.06 -26.50
CA PRO A 750 -23.29 19.25 -26.85
C PRO A 750 -22.95 18.15 -27.86
N ASP A 751 -23.32 16.90 -27.56
CA ASP A 751 -23.33 15.84 -28.56
C ASP A 751 -24.38 16.15 -29.65
N ILE A 752 -23.94 16.22 -30.90
CA ILE A 752 -24.77 16.47 -32.08
C ILE A 752 -24.54 15.35 -33.10
N ASN A 753 -25.62 14.68 -33.50
CA ASN A 753 -25.61 13.60 -34.49
C ASN A 753 -26.40 14.00 -35.74
N LYS A 754 -26.00 13.41 -36.87
CA LYS A 754 -26.70 13.45 -38.16
C LYS A 754 -26.98 12.04 -38.67
N SER A 755 -27.91 11.93 -39.62
CA SER A 755 -28.16 10.70 -40.37
C SER A 755 -27.06 10.48 -41.41
N LYS A 756 -26.57 9.25 -41.50
CA LYS A 756 -25.68 8.80 -42.57
C LYS A 756 -26.20 7.50 -43.15
N GLU A 757 -26.52 7.50 -44.45
CA GLU A 757 -26.76 6.26 -45.17
C GLU A 757 -25.45 5.48 -45.32
N VAL A 758 -25.46 4.23 -44.87
CA VAL A 758 -24.37 3.27 -45.05
C VAL A 758 -24.94 2.07 -45.79
N ARG A 759 -24.29 1.71 -46.89
CA ARG A 759 -24.68 0.53 -47.67
C ARG A 759 -24.09 -0.72 -47.03
N ASP A 760 -24.95 -1.66 -46.69
CA ASP A 760 -24.57 -2.96 -46.17
C ASP A 760 -23.78 -3.73 -47.24
N LYS A 761 -22.56 -4.17 -46.90
CA LYS A 761 -21.67 -4.87 -47.84
C LYS A 761 -22.14 -6.31 -48.13
N VAL A 762 -23.03 -6.87 -47.30
CA VAL A 762 -23.50 -8.26 -47.39
C VAL A 762 -24.90 -8.32 -48.00
N THR A 763 -25.85 -7.48 -47.56
CA THR A 763 -27.21 -7.47 -48.14
C THR A 763 -27.38 -6.52 -49.32
N GLY A 764 -26.47 -5.54 -49.48
CA GLY A 764 -26.51 -4.54 -50.54
C GLY A 764 -27.53 -3.41 -50.33
N GLU A 765 -28.32 -3.47 -49.26
CA GLU A 765 -29.32 -2.47 -48.85
C GLU A 765 -28.67 -1.23 -48.21
N THR A 766 -29.32 -0.07 -48.29
CA THR A 766 -28.94 1.13 -47.54
C THR A 766 -29.60 1.15 -46.16
N LYS A 767 -28.80 1.24 -45.10
CA LYS A 767 -29.24 1.39 -43.71
C LYS A 767 -28.84 2.79 -43.23
N THR A 768 -29.78 3.54 -42.68
CA THR A 768 -29.50 4.86 -42.09
C THR A 768 -29.03 4.67 -40.65
N ILE A 769 -27.80 5.06 -40.36
CA ILE A 769 -27.25 5.10 -39.00
C ILE A 769 -27.09 6.55 -38.52
N LYS A 770 -27.09 6.76 -37.21
CA LYS A 770 -26.70 8.05 -36.63
C LYS A 770 -25.19 8.10 -36.44
N VAL A 771 -24.58 9.21 -36.81
CA VAL A 771 -23.13 9.46 -36.68
C VAL A 771 -22.92 10.89 -36.19
N ARG A 772 -21.90 11.11 -35.36
CA ARG A 772 -21.52 12.45 -34.86
C ARG A 772 -21.34 13.44 -36.01
N ASP A 773 -21.88 14.65 -35.85
CA ASP A 773 -21.74 15.74 -36.82
C ASP A 773 -20.66 16.72 -36.38
N GLY A 774 -19.39 16.36 -36.62
CA GLY A 774 -18.23 17.16 -36.22
C GLY A 774 -18.30 18.64 -36.63
N HIS A 775 -18.94 18.97 -37.76
CA HIS A 775 -19.13 20.37 -38.18
C HIS A 775 -20.12 21.12 -37.29
N ALA A 776 -21.24 20.50 -36.90
CA ALA A 776 -22.19 21.09 -35.96
C ALA A 776 -21.62 21.16 -34.54
N ILE A 777 -20.87 20.14 -34.10
CA ILE A 777 -20.15 20.11 -32.82
C ILE A 777 -19.11 21.25 -32.77
N GLN A 778 -18.28 21.41 -33.80
CA GLN A 778 -17.29 22.49 -33.89
C GLN A 778 -17.93 23.89 -33.88
N MET A 779 -19.05 24.08 -34.59
CA MET A 779 -19.83 25.33 -34.52
C MET A 779 -20.46 25.58 -33.14
N ALA A 780 -20.79 24.53 -32.39
CA ALA A 780 -21.29 24.66 -31.03
C ALA A 780 -20.17 25.04 -30.05
N ASN A 781 -19.01 24.38 -30.16
CA ASN A 781 -17.83 24.70 -29.35
C ASN A 781 -17.37 26.14 -29.56
N ALA A 782 -17.21 26.58 -30.81
CA ALA A 782 -16.83 27.97 -31.13
C ALA A 782 -17.77 29.03 -30.52
N LYS A 783 -19.06 28.72 -30.36
CA LYS A 783 -20.04 29.61 -29.71
C LYS A 783 -20.05 29.49 -28.19
N ILE A 784 -19.67 28.33 -27.65
CA ILE A 784 -19.44 28.13 -26.22
C ILE A 784 -18.23 28.96 -25.78
N GLU A 785 -17.13 28.95 -26.54
CA GLU A 785 -15.95 29.77 -26.20
C GLU A 785 -16.14 31.26 -26.46
N GLU A 786 -16.97 31.67 -27.43
CA GLU A 786 -17.43 33.07 -27.51
C GLU A 786 -18.16 33.49 -26.23
N ILE A 787 -18.95 32.60 -25.61
CA ILE A 787 -19.62 32.85 -24.33
C ILE A 787 -18.62 32.83 -23.16
N ARG A 788 -17.69 31.86 -23.08
CA ARG A 788 -16.70 31.78 -21.99
C ARG A 788 -15.73 32.97 -22.00
N GLN A 789 -15.14 33.31 -23.14
CA GLN A 789 -14.27 34.50 -23.25
C GLN A 789 -15.02 35.78 -22.91
N SER A 790 -16.28 35.91 -23.37
CA SER A 790 -17.11 37.08 -23.06
C SER A 790 -17.42 37.25 -21.56
N PHE A 791 -17.36 36.17 -20.77
CA PHE A 791 -17.48 36.25 -19.31
C PHE A 791 -16.24 36.87 -18.67
N VAL A 792 -15.04 36.48 -19.10
CA VAL A 792 -13.76 37.07 -18.63
C VAL A 792 -13.66 38.55 -19.02
N ASP A 793 -13.96 38.85 -20.28
CA ASP A 793 -14.10 40.19 -20.84
C ASP A 793 -15.10 41.08 -20.05
N TRP A 794 -16.18 40.48 -19.58
CA TRP A 794 -17.21 41.15 -18.77
C TRP A 794 -16.73 41.39 -17.34
N LEU A 795 -16.13 40.38 -16.69
CA LEU A 795 -15.53 40.48 -15.37
C LEU A 795 -14.50 41.62 -15.28
N GLY A 796 -13.59 41.74 -16.26
CA GLY A 796 -12.60 42.83 -16.31
C GLY A 796 -13.21 44.24 -16.34
N ARG A 797 -14.44 44.37 -16.87
CA ARG A 797 -15.20 45.63 -16.96
C ARG A 797 -16.07 45.94 -15.74
N THR A 798 -16.14 45.03 -14.75
CA THR A 798 -16.89 45.26 -13.51
C THR A 798 -16.23 46.32 -12.61
N PRO A 799 -16.96 46.95 -11.67
CA PRO A 799 -16.38 47.88 -10.70
C PRO A 799 -15.38 47.19 -9.77
N ASP A 800 -14.33 47.90 -9.36
CA ASP A 800 -13.23 47.29 -8.60
C ASP A 800 -13.64 46.81 -7.19
N THR A 801 -14.72 47.34 -6.63
CA THR A 801 -15.33 46.81 -5.39
C THR A 801 -15.92 45.41 -5.56
N PHE A 802 -16.42 45.06 -6.75
CA PHE A 802 -16.91 43.72 -7.06
C PHE A 802 -15.74 42.76 -7.34
N LYS A 803 -14.67 43.26 -7.96
CA LYS A 803 -13.40 42.52 -8.12
C LYS A 803 -12.80 42.15 -6.76
N GLN A 804 -12.74 43.12 -5.85
CA GLN A 804 -12.32 42.90 -4.45
C GLN A 804 -13.18 41.83 -3.76
N GLN A 805 -14.51 41.91 -3.86
CA GLN A 805 -15.40 40.90 -3.29
C GLN A 805 -15.18 39.48 -3.86
N LEU A 806 -14.78 39.35 -5.12
CA LEU A 806 -14.41 38.05 -5.70
C LEU A 806 -13.03 37.57 -5.24
N SER A 807 -12.01 38.44 -5.18
CA SER A 807 -10.69 38.07 -4.67
C SER A 807 -10.75 37.72 -3.18
N ASP A 808 -11.44 38.50 -2.35
CA ASP A 808 -11.60 38.23 -0.91
C ASP A 808 -12.29 36.88 -0.67
N ARG A 809 -13.28 36.54 -1.51
CA ARG A 809 -13.96 35.23 -1.48
C ARG A 809 -13.03 34.10 -1.92
N TYR A 810 -12.24 34.27 -2.96
CA TYR A 810 -11.22 33.28 -3.34
C TYR A 810 -10.23 33.05 -2.20
N ASN A 811 -9.75 34.13 -1.58
CA ASN A 811 -8.77 34.05 -0.49
C ASN A 811 -9.31 33.27 0.72
N ARG A 812 -10.55 33.54 1.14
CA ARG A 812 -11.20 32.79 2.24
C ARG A 812 -11.43 31.31 1.93
N LEU A 813 -11.64 30.93 0.68
CA LEU A 813 -11.95 29.56 0.27
C LEU A 813 -10.72 28.71 -0.06
N PHE A 814 -9.64 29.33 -0.54
CA PHE A 814 -8.47 28.62 -1.08
C PHE A 814 -7.13 29.11 -0.51
N ASN A 815 -6.90 30.44 -0.47
CA ASN A 815 -5.67 31.03 0.08
C ASN A 815 -5.74 31.25 1.60
N CYS A 816 -6.35 30.30 2.31
CA CYS A 816 -6.52 30.30 3.76
C CYS A 816 -5.76 29.15 4.45
N PHE A 817 -5.26 28.18 3.67
CA PHE A 817 -4.59 26.98 4.17
C PHE A 817 -3.07 27.15 4.27
N VAL A 818 -2.53 27.02 5.48
CA VAL A 818 -1.10 26.97 5.77
C VAL A 818 -0.66 25.52 6.01
N ARG A 819 0.48 25.12 5.46
CA ARG A 819 1.06 23.77 5.66
C ARG A 819 1.80 23.69 7.01
N PRO A 820 1.77 22.56 7.73
CA PRO A 820 2.63 22.34 8.89
C PRO A 820 4.12 22.57 8.56
N ASN A 821 4.85 23.23 9.47
CA ASN A 821 6.24 23.64 9.27
C ASN A 821 7.12 23.19 10.45
N PHE A 822 7.47 21.90 10.45
CA PHE A 822 8.25 21.23 11.49
C PHE A 822 9.67 21.80 11.61
N ASP A 823 9.95 22.63 12.62
CA ASP A 823 11.29 23.20 12.87
C ASP A 823 12.07 22.40 13.91
N GLY A 824 12.78 21.37 13.44
CA GLY A 824 13.55 20.45 14.27
C GLY A 824 14.92 20.98 14.71
N THR A 825 15.26 22.24 14.43
CA THR A 825 16.60 22.82 14.70
C THR A 825 17.01 22.81 16.18
N HIS A 826 16.03 22.82 17.07
CA HIS A 826 16.21 22.74 18.53
C HIS A 826 16.77 21.40 19.03
N GLN A 827 16.67 20.32 18.23
CA GLN A 827 16.94 18.97 18.73
C GLN A 827 18.42 18.72 19.00
N THR A 828 18.69 18.16 20.18
CA THR A 828 19.92 17.42 20.45
C THR A 828 19.79 15.98 19.92
N PHE A 829 20.92 15.33 19.65
CA PHE A 829 20.99 13.93 19.24
C PHE A 829 22.09 13.23 20.06
N PRO A 830 21.76 12.76 21.29
CA PRO A 830 22.71 12.03 22.14
C PRO A 830 23.32 10.83 21.42
N ASP A 831 24.57 10.48 21.78
CA ASP A 831 25.36 9.36 21.24
C ASP A 831 25.63 9.35 19.72
N LEU A 832 25.21 10.38 18.97
CA LEU A 832 25.45 10.52 17.53
C LEU A 832 26.94 10.87 17.22
N ASP A 833 27.70 9.91 16.70
CA ASP A 833 29.11 10.08 16.32
C ASP A 833 29.26 10.74 14.94
N LEU A 834 29.01 12.06 14.92
CA LEU A 834 29.20 12.93 13.76
C LEU A 834 30.60 12.79 13.12
N ARG A 835 31.63 12.46 13.92
CA ARG A 835 33.02 12.29 13.45
C ARG A 835 33.19 11.03 12.61
N ARG A 836 32.54 9.92 12.98
CA ARG A 836 32.52 8.68 12.16
C ARG A 836 31.66 8.82 10.90
N LEU A 837 30.62 9.64 10.96
CA LEU A 837 29.82 10.00 9.79
C LEU A 837 30.54 10.96 8.84
N GLY A 838 31.59 11.64 9.30
CA GLY A 838 32.37 12.60 8.49
C GLY A 838 31.66 13.93 8.25
N ILE A 839 30.68 14.28 9.10
CA ILE A 839 29.85 15.48 8.99
C ILE A 839 30.08 16.41 10.20
N ALA A 840 29.76 17.70 10.04
CA ALA A 840 29.88 18.68 11.12
C ALA A 840 28.65 18.68 12.06
N ASP A 841 27.46 18.52 11.49
CA ASP A 841 26.14 18.42 12.14
C ASP A 841 25.16 17.79 11.11
N LEU A 842 23.94 17.44 11.54
CA LEU A 842 22.84 17.11 10.62
C LEU A 842 22.31 18.38 9.94
N TYR A 843 21.90 18.27 8.67
CA TYR A 843 21.25 19.38 7.97
C TYR A 843 19.90 19.73 8.60
N LYS A 844 19.47 21.00 8.52
CA LYS A 844 18.16 21.43 9.07
C LYS A 844 17.01 20.50 8.61
N SER A 845 16.88 20.24 7.31
CA SER A 845 15.84 19.36 6.76
C SER A 845 15.87 17.92 7.32
N GLN A 846 17.04 17.42 7.74
CA GLN A 846 17.15 16.12 8.40
C GLN A 846 16.62 16.19 9.84
N LYS A 847 16.92 17.27 10.57
CA LYS A 847 16.38 17.52 11.91
C LYS A 847 14.85 17.72 11.84
N ASP A 848 14.37 18.55 10.93
CA ASP A 848 12.95 18.82 10.67
C ASP A 848 12.16 17.52 10.41
N ALA A 849 12.70 16.62 9.56
CA ALA A 849 12.09 15.33 9.29
C ALA A 849 12.07 14.40 10.53
N VAL A 850 13.12 14.39 11.36
CA VAL A 850 13.12 13.62 12.62
C VAL A 850 12.12 14.21 13.63
N TRP A 851 11.95 15.54 13.66
CA TRP A 851 10.95 16.19 14.50
C TRP A 851 9.51 15.83 14.09
N MET A 852 9.22 15.89 12.78
CA MET A 852 7.95 15.44 12.21
C MET A 852 7.65 13.98 12.60
N LEU A 853 8.62 13.06 12.42
CA LEU A 853 8.44 11.64 12.71
C LEU A 853 8.16 11.36 14.20
N LYS A 854 8.80 12.10 15.12
CA LYS A 854 8.51 11.99 16.57
C LYS A 854 7.14 12.55 16.94
N THR A 855 6.82 13.75 16.45
CA THR A 855 5.62 14.52 16.81
C THR A 855 4.35 13.86 16.29
N ASN A 856 4.36 13.36 15.04
CA ASN A 856 3.20 12.74 14.41
C ASN A 856 3.11 11.22 14.64
N GLY A 857 4.10 10.61 15.31
CA GLY A 857 4.25 9.15 15.41
C GLY A 857 4.59 8.44 14.09
N GLY A 858 4.89 9.19 13.02
CA GLY A 858 5.15 8.69 11.68
C GLY A 858 5.13 9.80 10.62
N GLY A 859 5.25 9.45 9.34
CA GLY A 859 5.19 10.41 8.23
C GLY A 859 5.95 9.97 6.98
N ILE A 860 5.79 10.72 5.89
CA ILE A 860 6.45 10.47 4.61
C ILE A 860 7.62 11.44 4.43
N CYS A 861 8.84 10.91 4.34
CA CYS A 861 10.06 11.71 4.16
C CYS A 861 10.48 11.77 2.69
N ASP A 862 9.70 12.46 1.85
CA ASP A 862 9.97 12.58 0.43
C ASP A 862 11.03 13.66 0.13
N HIS A 863 12.28 13.33 0.45
CA HIS A 863 13.46 14.15 0.10
C HIS A 863 14.15 13.62 -1.17
N GLU A 864 14.90 14.47 -1.84
CA GLU A 864 15.71 14.11 -3.02
C GLU A 864 16.71 12.96 -2.75
N VAL A 865 17.14 12.29 -3.82
CA VAL A 865 18.25 11.32 -3.77
C VAL A 865 19.52 12.04 -3.29
N GLY A 866 20.22 11.47 -2.32
CA GLY A 866 21.42 12.09 -1.72
C GLY A 866 21.17 12.95 -0.48
N ALA A 867 19.93 13.36 -0.17
CA ALA A 867 19.57 14.18 1.01
C ALA A 867 19.77 13.48 2.39
N GLY A 868 20.42 12.32 2.42
CA GLY A 868 20.72 11.57 3.66
C GLY A 868 19.53 10.83 4.27
N LYS A 869 18.53 10.42 3.47
CA LYS A 869 17.34 9.66 3.92
C LYS A 869 17.68 8.48 4.85
N THR A 870 18.75 7.73 4.57
CA THR A 870 19.26 6.65 5.44
C THR A 870 19.62 7.13 6.85
N LEU A 871 20.23 8.30 6.99
CA LEU A 871 20.64 8.86 8.27
C LEU A 871 19.42 9.39 9.04
N ILE A 872 18.42 9.97 8.36
CA ILE A 872 17.12 10.32 8.96
C ILE A 872 16.47 9.06 9.57
N MET A 873 16.42 7.95 8.82
CA MET A 873 15.84 6.68 9.30
C MET A 873 16.56 6.13 10.55
N CYS A 874 17.91 6.14 10.57
CA CYS A 874 18.69 5.67 11.72
C CYS A 874 18.50 6.58 12.94
N THR A 875 18.53 7.90 12.73
CA THR A 875 18.40 8.92 13.79
C THR A 875 17.01 8.90 14.39
N ALA A 876 15.94 8.86 13.57
CA ALA A 876 14.57 8.77 14.05
C ALA A 876 14.32 7.48 14.83
N ALA A 877 14.77 6.32 14.31
CA ALA A 877 14.62 5.05 15.02
C ALA A 877 15.31 5.06 16.39
N TYR A 878 16.53 5.59 16.48
CA TYR A 878 17.26 5.68 17.74
C TYR A 878 16.62 6.65 18.72
N GLU A 879 16.27 7.86 18.29
CA GLU A 879 15.60 8.88 19.11
C GLU A 879 14.23 8.42 19.61
N MET A 880 13.42 7.79 18.76
CA MET A 880 12.12 7.25 19.16
C MET A 880 12.26 6.15 20.21
N LYS A 881 13.34 5.35 20.21
CA LYS A 881 13.60 4.41 21.31
C LYS A 881 14.12 5.13 22.56
N ARG A 882 15.10 6.04 22.42
CA ARG A 882 15.72 6.77 23.54
C ARG A 882 14.68 7.52 24.39
N LEU A 883 13.66 8.08 23.73
CA LEU A 883 12.55 8.81 24.34
C LEU A 883 11.40 7.92 24.81
N GLY A 884 11.47 6.59 24.63
CA GLY A 884 10.44 5.63 25.02
C GLY A 884 9.29 5.45 24.03
N LEU A 885 9.25 6.23 22.95
CA LEU A 885 8.18 6.29 21.93
C LEU A 885 8.05 4.98 21.12
N ALA A 886 9.15 4.22 21.00
CA ALA A 886 9.18 2.94 20.30
C ALA A 886 10.10 1.94 21.01
N ASN A 887 9.53 0.93 21.68
CA ASN A 887 10.30 -0.08 22.42
C ASN A 887 11.35 -0.82 21.54
N LYS A 888 10.94 -1.29 20.36
CA LYS A 888 11.76 -2.07 19.43
C LYS A 888 11.57 -1.57 17.99
N PRO A 889 12.22 -0.46 17.59
CA PRO A 889 12.06 0.11 16.26
C PRO A 889 12.64 -0.84 15.21
N MET A 890 11.90 -1.02 14.11
CA MET A 890 12.29 -1.91 13.01
C MET A 890 12.40 -1.13 11.70
N ILE A 891 13.56 -1.22 11.05
CA ILE A 891 13.79 -0.66 9.71
C ILE A 891 13.67 -1.79 8.68
N ILE A 892 12.78 -1.63 7.71
CA ILE A 892 12.55 -2.58 6.62
C ILE A 892 13.09 -1.99 5.33
N GLY A 893 13.95 -2.74 4.62
CA GLY A 893 14.65 -2.24 3.43
C GLY A 893 14.67 -3.20 2.24
N LEU A 894 15.08 -2.70 1.07
CA LEU A 894 15.38 -3.54 -0.10
C LEU A 894 16.67 -4.33 0.14
N LYS A 895 16.73 -5.55 -0.39
CA LYS A 895 17.77 -6.58 -0.14
C LYS A 895 19.21 -6.16 -0.48
N ALA A 896 19.39 -5.11 -1.29
CA ALA A 896 20.68 -4.46 -1.51
C ALA A 896 21.03 -3.52 -0.35
N ASN A 897 20.13 -2.59 -0.04
CA ASN A 897 20.35 -1.43 0.84
C ASN A 897 20.46 -1.80 2.33
N VAL A 898 19.91 -2.93 2.79
CA VAL A 898 19.86 -3.25 4.24
C VAL A 898 21.25 -3.33 4.88
N PHE A 899 22.28 -3.71 4.11
CA PHE A 899 23.67 -3.68 4.58
C PHE A 899 24.15 -2.25 4.83
N ASP A 900 23.92 -1.35 3.88
CA ASP A 900 24.35 0.06 3.95
C ASP A 900 23.60 0.84 5.04
N ILE A 901 22.31 0.51 5.25
CA ILE A 901 21.53 1.01 6.40
C ILE A 901 22.20 0.55 7.71
N ALA A 902 22.52 -0.74 7.85
CA ALA A 902 23.11 -1.29 9.06
C ALA A 902 24.55 -0.78 9.31
N ASP A 903 25.32 -0.49 8.27
CA ASP A 903 26.65 0.14 8.37
C ASP A 903 26.54 1.63 8.73
N THR A 904 25.59 2.36 8.11
CA THR A 904 25.30 3.76 8.47
C THR A 904 24.85 3.89 9.93
N PHE A 905 23.98 3.00 10.41
CA PHE A 905 23.53 3.00 11.81
C PHE A 905 24.71 2.73 12.76
N ARG A 906 25.58 1.75 12.48
CA ARG A 906 26.79 1.48 13.30
C ARG A 906 27.82 2.62 13.27
N LYS A 907 27.86 3.42 12.22
CA LYS A 907 28.68 4.64 12.15
C LYS A 907 28.07 5.78 12.96
N ALA A 908 26.76 5.97 12.86
CA ALA A 908 26.01 6.99 13.59
C ALA A 908 25.98 6.73 15.10
N TYR A 909 25.68 5.51 15.52
CA TYR A 909 25.52 5.11 16.93
C TYR A 909 26.39 3.88 17.25
N PRO A 910 27.68 4.06 17.53
CA PRO A 910 28.64 2.95 17.68
C PRO A 910 28.35 2.00 18.85
N ASN A 911 27.58 2.45 19.84
CA ASN A 911 27.22 1.68 21.03
C ASN A 911 25.88 0.94 20.88
N ALA A 912 25.12 1.20 19.81
CA ALA A 912 23.76 0.67 19.63
C ALA A 912 23.74 -0.83 19.32
N ARG A 913 22.88 -1.57 20.03
CA ARG A 913 22.58 -2.99 19.82
C ARG A 913 21.71 -3.16 18.58
N ILE A 914 22.33 -3.31 17.42
CA ILE A 914 21.62 -3.45 16.13
C ILE A 914 21.56 -4.91 15.69
N LEU A 915 20.35 -5.46 15.53
CA LEU A 915 20.16 -6.78 14.93
C LEU A 915 19.98 -6.67 13.42
N TYR A 916 20.95 -7.19 12.66
CA TYR A 916 20.91 -7.27 11.20
C TYR A 916 21.30 -8.70 10.75
N PRO A 917 20.35 -9.53 10.29
CA PRO A 917 20.61 -10.90 9.84
C PRO A 917 20.97 -10.94 8.34
N GLY A 918 22.06 -11.63 8.01
CA GLY A 918 22.56 -11.73 6.65
C GLY A 918 21.74 -12.65 5.74
N LYS A 919 22.07 -12.64 4.43
CA LYS A 919 21.36 -13.44 3.39
C LYS A 919 21.28 -14.94 3.71
N ASN A 920 22.26 -15.50 4.42
CA ASN A 920 22.31 -16.92 4.77
C ASN A 920 21.59 -17.27 6.09
N ASP A 921 21.29 -16.26 6.91
CA ASP A 921 20.76 -16.45 8.26
C ASP A 921 19.25 -16.67 8.29
N PHE A 922 18.54 -16.43 7.18
CA PHE A 922 17.07 -16.54 7.10
C PHE A 922 16.55 -17.89 6.54
N ASN A 923 17.35 -18.96 6.65
CA ASN A 923 16.86 -20.31 6.36
C ASN A 923 15.78 -20.75 7.37
N LYS A 924 14.99 -21.78 7.04
CA LYS A 924 13.81 -22.21 7.83
C LYS A 924 14.12 -22.51 9.32
N GLN A 925 15.32 -22.96 9.65
CA GLN A 925 15.73 -23.27 11.02
C GLN A 925 16.23 -22.01 11.75
N ASN A 926 17.12 -21.24 11.12
CA ASN A 926 17.66 -20.01 11.70
C ASN A 926 16.63 -18.87 11.79
N ARG A 927 15.55 -18.90 11.01
CA ARG A 927 14.44 -17.94 11.15
C ARG A 927 13.73 -18.05 12.51
N GLN A 928 13.50 -19.28 13.01
CA GLN A 928 12.93 -19.48 14.35
C GLN A 928 13.88 -18.94 15.43
N ARG A 929 15.20 -19.06 15.23
CA ARG A 929 16.19 -18.41 16.07
C ARG A 929 16.02 -16.89 16.05
N ILE A 930 16.06 -16.25 14.87
CA ILE A 930 16.02 -14.78 14.76
C ILE A 930 14.76 -14.20 15.41
N PHE A 931 13.60 -14.84 15.25
CA PHE A 931 12.36 -14.37 15.87
C PHE A 931 12.38 -14.45 17.41
N ASN A 932 13.02 -15.47 17.99
CA ASN A 932 13.19 -15.54 19.45
C ASN A 932 14.34 -14.64 19.96
N ASP A 933 15.42 -14.48 19.18
CA ASP A 933 16.48 -13.50 19.45
C ASP A 933 15.89 -12.06 19.49
N ILE A 934 14.91 -11.74 18.64
CA ILE A 934 14.10 -10.50 18.67
C ILE A 934 13.20 -10.42 19.90
N LYS A 935 12.52 -11.53 20.27
CA LYS A 935 11.57 -11.58 21.38
C LYS A 935 12.24 -11.37 22.75
N ASN A 936 13.31 -12.12 23.02
CA ASN A 936 13.87 -12.33 24.37
C ASN A 936 15.00 -11.37 24.76
N ASN A 937 15.47 -10.52 23.83
CA ASN A 937 16.53 -9.55 24.07
C ASN A 937 16.02 -8.13 23.80
N ASP A 938 16.73 -7.14 24.32
CA ASP A 938 16.49 -5.75 23.94
C ASP A 938 17.47 -5.30 22.84
N TRP A 939 16.93 -4.65 21.81
CA TRP A 939 17.62 -4.24 20.59
C TRP A 939 17.29 -2.77 20.30
N ASP A 940 18.30 -1.98 19.94
CA ASP A 940 18.15 -0.55 19.67
C ASP A 940 17.65 -0.26 18.26
N CYS A 941 17.90 -1.19 17.34
CA CYS A 941 17.15 -1.30 16.09
C CYS A 941 17.23 -2.72 15.53
N ILE A 942 16.14 -3.18 14.91
CA ILE A 942 16.08 -4.43 14.13
C ILE A 942 16.00 -4.05 12.66
N ILE A 943 16.88 -4.56 11.81
CA ILE A 943 16.96 -4.17 10.39
C ILE A 943 16.76 -5.41 9.50
N LEU A 944 15.66 -5.44 8.74
CA LEU A 944 15.23 -6.59 7.93
C LEU A 944 15.04 -6.25 6.45
N THR A 945 15.07 -7.26 5.58
CA THR A 945 14.52 -7.13 4.21
C THR A 945 12.99 -7.26 4.22
N HIS A 946 12.34 -6.77 3.16
CA HIS A 946 10.90 -7.00 2.93
C HIS A 946 10.54 -8.51 2.92
N GLU A 947 11.40 -9.36 2.32
CA GLU A 947 11.23 -10.82 2.32
C GLU A 947 11.27 -11.40 3.74
N GLN A 948 12.17 -10.89 4.59
CA GLN A 948 12.36 -11.35 5.97
C GLN A 948 11.19 -10.92 6.87
N PHE A 949 10.72 -9.67 6.71
CA PHE A 949 9.55 -9.14 7.40
C PHE A 949 8.27 -9.92 7.03
N GLY A 950 8.05 -10.19 5.73
CA GLY A 950 6.91 -10.98 5.24
C GLY A 950 6.89 -12.46 5.70
N MET A 951 7.92 -12.94 6.40
CA MET A 951 7.95 -14.26 7.03
C MET A 951 7.58 -14.23 8.53
N ILE A 952 7.33 -13.05 9.11
CA ILE A 952 6.80 -12.90 10.47
C ILE A 952 5.31 -13.25 10.45
N PRO A 953 4.83 -14.21 11.29
CA PRO A 953 3.43 -14.59 11.29
C PRO A 953 2.55 -13.49 11.89
N GLN A 954 1.58 -13.00 11.13
CA GLN A 954 0.54 -12.09 11.65
C GLN A 954 -0.35 -12.82 12.67
N ALA A 955 -0.81 -12.11 13.71
CA ALA A 955 -1.78 -12.63 14.66
C ALA A 955 -3.11 -13.00 13.97
N LEU A 956 -3.73 -14.12 14.37
CA LEU A 956 -4.98 -14.61 13.77
C LEU A 956 -6.15 -13.61 13.89
N GLU A 957 -6.15 -12.81 14.96
CA GLU A 957 -7.16 -11.77 15.20
C GLU A 957 -7.01 -10.60 14.22
N VAL A 958 -5.77 -10.20 13.92
CA VAL A 958 -5.45 -9.18 12.91
C VAL A 958 -5.81 -9.69 11.51
N GLN A 959 -5.46 -10.94 11.17
CA GLN A 959 -5.87 -11.56 9.90
C GLN A 959 -7.41 -11.57 9.77
N LYS A 960 -8.13 -11.94 10.83
CA LYS A 960 -9.60 -11.93 10.86
C LYS A 960 -10.17 -10.51 10.71
N ALA A 961 -9.56 -9.50 11.35
CA ALA A 961 -10.00 -8.11 11.27
C ALA A 961 -9.80 -7.52 9.86
N ILE A 962 -8.68 -7.84 9.20
CA ILE A 962 -8.43 -7.45 7.80
C ILE A 962 -9.46 -8.09 6.87
N LEU A 963 -9.64 -9.42 6.95
CA LEU A 963 -10.62 -10.15 6.13
C LEU A 963 -12.07 -9.71 6.38
N GLN A 964 -12.39 -9.28 7.61
CA GLN A 964 -13.68 -8.69 7.93
C GLN A 964 -13.84 -7.31 7.25
N LYS A 965 -12.84 -6.42 7.35
CA LYS A 965 -12.88 -5.10 6.70
C LYS A 965 -12.95 -5.20 5.17
N GLU A 966 -12.22 -6.14 4.57
CA GLU A 966 -12.30 -6.44 3.13
C GLU A 966 -13.70 -6.92 2.74
N LYS A 967 -14.30 -7.84 3.51
CA LYS A 967 -15.67 -8.30 3.31
C LYS A 967 -16.68 -7.15 3.42
N ASP A 968 -16.54 -6.32 4.44
CA ASP A 968 -17.50 -5.23 4.73
C ASP A 968 -17.45 -4.18 3.61
N SER A 969 -16.27 -3.83 3.10
CA SER A 969 -16.12 -2.96 1.92
C SER A 969 -16.68 -3.57 0.63
N VAL A 970 -16.54 -4.89 0.44
CA VAL A 970 -17.18 -5.59 -0.70
C VAL A 970 -18.70 -5.62 -0.57
N GLU A 971 -19.25 -5.74 0.64
CA GLU A 971 -20.70 -5.64 0.89
C GLU A 971 -21.23 -4.22 0.69
N GLU A 972 -20.48 -3.18 1.10
CA GLU A 972 -20.80 -1.77 0.84
C GLU A 972 -20.82 -1.46 -0.66
N ASN A 973 -19.78 -1.85 -1.41
CA ASN A 973 -19.73 -1.68 -2.86
C ASN A 973 -20.88 -2.42 -3.58
N LEU A 974 -21.26 -3.61 -3.09
CA LEU A 974 -22.42 -4.35 -3.59
C LEU A 974 -23.75 -3.66 -3.28
N GLU A 975 -23.86 -2.92 -2.18
CA GLU A 975 -25.05 -2.13 -1.85
C GLU A 975 -25.12 -0.85 -2.68
N VAL A 976 -24.00 -0.15 -2.91
CA VAL A 976 -23.91 1.01 -3.82
C VAL A 976 -24.36 0.62 -5.24
N LEU A 977 -23.83 -0.46 -5.81
CA LEU A 977 -24.22 -0.95 -7.14
C LEU A 977 -25.72 -1.29 -7.24
N ARG A 978 -26.30 -1.85 -6.17
CA ARG A 978 -27.76 -2.11 -6.08
C ARG A 978 -28.57 -0.81 -6.00
N MET A 979 -28.12 0.19 -5.25
CA MET A 979 -28.80 1.49 -5.14
C MET A 979 -28.72 2.31 -6.44
N GLN A 980 -27.61 2.19 -7.18
CA GLN A 980 -27.46 2.78 -8.53
C GLN A 980 -28.35 2.09 -9.58
N GLY A 981 -28.97 0.95 -9.27
CA GLY A 981 -29.81 0.19 -10.20
C GLY A 981 -29.02 -0.52 -11.30
N ALA A 982 -27.72 -0.74 -11.11
CA ALA A 982 -26.87 -1.44 -12.06
C ALA A 982 -27.20 -2.95 -12.05
N ASP A 983 -27.63 -3.47 -13.20
CA ASP A 983 -27.85 -4.89 -13.38
C ASP A 983 -26.49 -5.60 -13.49
N ILE A 984 -26.12 -6.41 -12.50
CA ILE A 984 -24.76 -6.95 -12.26
C ILE A 984 -24.41 -8.10 -13.22
N SER A 985 -24.73 -7.92 -14.50
CA SER A 985 -24.64 -8.93 -15.56
C SER A 985 -23.52 -8.67 -16.58
N ARG A 986 -22.86 -7.49 -16.53
CA ARG A 986 -21.78 -7.10 -17.46
C ARG A 986 -20.72 -6.21 -16.80
N ALA A 987 -19.64 -6.86 -16.38
CA ALA A 987 -18.29 -6.30 -16.26
C ALA A 987 -17.33 -7.33 -16.88
#